data_AF-A0A8D3DAR4-F1
#
_entry.id   AF-A0A8D3DAR4-F1
#
_cell.length_a   1.000
_cell.length_b   1.000
_cell.length_c   1.000
_cell.angle_alpha   90.00
_cell.angle_beta   90.00
_cell.angle_gamma   90.00
#
_symmetry.space_group_name_H-M   'P 1'
#
loop_
_entity.id
_entity.type
_entity.pdbx_description
1 polymer ?
#
loop_
_entity_poly.entity_id
_entity_poly.type
_entity_poly.pdbx_seq_one_letter_code
_entity_poly.pdbx_strand_id
1 'polypeptide(L)'
;MAISHGYIELADSLSSCKVLVVGAGGIGCELLKNLVLTGFKNIEVIDLDTIDVSNLNRQFLFQKKHVGKSKAQVAKESALQFCPSANITAYHDSIMNDVFFFFLTEYKTPFVPVAARNHVNRMCLAADIPLIESGTAGYLGQVTVIKKGMTECYECQPKPTQKTFPGCTIRNTPSEPIHCIVWAKYLFNQLFGEEDADQEVSPDTADPEAAWKPEDTAARATASEKDGDIKRVSTKDWARSTGFDAVKLFNKLFKDDIMYLLTMDKLWKKRKAPTPLDWQQLEDSARPQEETPGSGLKDQQVLGVWGYCQLFQHSVETLSSHLQEKGEGAELVWDKDDPPAMDFVTAAANLRMHIFSMNMKSRFDVKSMAGNIIPAIATTNAVIAGLIVLEGLKILAGEVETCRTIFLNKCPNLRKKLLVPCVLDPPSANCYVCASKPEVTVKFNVHKTTVLALQDRILKERFGMVAPDVQIEDGKGTILISSEEGETEANNHKFLSDFGIRNGSRLQVDDFLQDYTLLVNVLHTEELEHDVEFEVVGEAPDKAPTPPSNQEEANSITNGNKDSAQPSTSSKAEDDSDDVMIVDSDEEEAASSATAKPAPSSGTKRKHSDAETGETSTKRPRTTQQSSAAADNDDDDDIIALD
;
A
#
# COMPACT_ATOMS: atom_id res chain seq x y z
N MET A 1 -15.11 -42.29 -30.40
CA MET A 1 -14.06 -43.05 -29.70
C MET A 1 -12.91 -42.16 -29.20
N ALA A 2 -12.35 -41.23 -29.98
CA ALA A 2 -11.29 -40.33 -29.47
C ALA A 2 -11.78 -39.35 -28.38
N ILE A 3 -12.96 -38.74 -28.57
CA ILE A 3 -13.58 -37.83 -27.57
C ILE A 3 -13.83 -38.56 -26.24
N SER A 4 -14.28 -39.81 -26.26
CA SER A 4 -14.53 -40.60 -25.04
C SER A 4 -13.24 -41.06 -24.35
N HIS A 5 -12.12 -41.21 -25.07
CA HIS A 5 -10.83 -41.55 -24.45
C HIS A 5 -10.21 -40.34 -23.73
N GLY A 6 -10.25 -39.14 -24.32
CA GLY A 6 -9.73 -37.93 -23.67
C GLY A 6 -10.47 -37.58 -22.36
N TYR A 7 -11.78 -37.82 -22.30
CA TYR A 7 -12.54 -37.63 -21.05
C TYR A 7 -12.19 -38.67 -19.97
N ILE A 8 -11.83 -39.90 -20.34
CA ILE A 8 -11.40 -40.94 -19.39
C ILE A 8 -10.02 -40.59 -18.84
N GLU A 9 -9.08 -40.18 -19.70
CA GLU A 9 -7.73 -39.75 -19.29
C GLU A 9 -7.77 -38.52 -18.37
N LEU A 10 -8.65 -37.57 -18.65
CA LEU A 10 -8.87 -36.41 -17.77
C LEU A 10 -9.50 -36.83 -16.43
N ALA A 11 -10.49 -37.71 -16.44
CA ALA A 11 -11.12 -38.22 -15.21
C ALA A 11 -10.13 -39.01 -14.33
N ASP A 12 -9.30 -39.85 -14.94
CA ASP A 12 -8.24 -40.57 -14.25
C ASP A 12 -7.21 -39.58 -13.67
N SER A 13 -6.81 -38.58 -14.46
CA SER A 13 -5.91 -37.51 -14.03
C SER A 13 -6.47 -36.72 -12.86
N LEU A 14 -7.77 -36.40 -12.84
CA LEU A 14 -8.43 -35.71 -11.73
C LEU A 14 -8.37 -36.53 -10.43
N SER A 15 -8.52 -37.84 -10.54
CA SER A 15 -8.53 -38.74 -9.38
C SER A 15 -7.14 -38.96 -8.78
N SER A 16 -6.08 -38.94 -9.59
CA SER A 16 -4.70 -39.17 -9.16
C SER A 16 -3.92 -37.87 -8.90
N CYS A 17 -4.39 -36.74 -9.42
CA CYS A 17 -3.74 -35.44 -9.26
C CYS A 17 -3.78 -34.99 -7.81
N LYS A 18 -2.63 -34.51 -7.33
CA LYS A 18 -2.49 -33.78 -6.08
C LYS A 18 -2.52 -32.28 -6.38
N VAL A 19 -3.42 -31.54 -5.73
CA VAL A 19 -3.53 -30.07 -5.89
C VAL A 19 -3.36 -29.38 -4.55
N LEU A 20 -2.75 -28.19 -4.58
CA LEU A 20 -2.55 -27.35 -3.39
C LEU A 20 -3.40 -26.08 -3.53
N VAL A 21 -4.18 -25.76 -2.50
CA VAL A 21 -4.94 -24.54 -2.38
C VAL A 21 -4.32 -23.69 -1.28
N VAL A 22 -3.68 -22.58 -1.67
CA VAL A 22 -3.02 -21.65 -0.76
C VAL A 22 -4.00 -20.54 -0.41
N GLY A 23 -4.68 -20.69 0.73
CA GLY A 23 -5.69 -19.77 1.24
C GLY A 23 -7.09 -20.37 1.21
N ALA A 24 -7.76 -20.34 2.36
CA ALA A 24 -9.12 -20.82 2.62
C ALA A 24 -10.12 -19.68 2.84
N GLY A 25 -9.85 -18.51 2.26
CA GLY A 25 -10.72 -17.33 2.27
C GLY A 25 -11.92 -17.42 1.32
N GLY A 26 -12.33 -16.27 0.76
CA GLY A 26 -13.52 -16.16 -0.11
C GLY A 26 -13.45 -17.04 -1.37
N ILE A 27 -12.38 -16.90 -2.16
CA ILE A 27 -12.14 -17.75 -3.34
C ILE A 27 -11.83 -19.18 -2.90
N GLY A 28 -11.00 -19.37 -1.86
CA GLY A 28 -10.58 -20.69 -1.37
C GLY A 28 -11.74 -21.62 -0.99
N CYS A 29 -12.75 -21.11 -0.29
CA CYS A 29 -13.95 -21.88 0.05
C CYS A 29 -14.71 -22.36 -1.20
N GLU A 30 -14.95 -21.45 -2.16
CA GLU A 30 -15.64 -21.75 -3.42
C GLU A 30 -14.84 -22.71 -4.29
N LEU A 31 -13.52 -22.52 -4.33
CA LEU A 31 -12.59 -23.35 -5.06
C LEU A 31 -12.55 -24.77 -4.50
N LEU A 32 -12.44 -24.93 -3.17
CA LEU A 32 -12.44 -26.25 -2.53
C LEU A 32 -13.72 -27.03 -2.87
N LYS A 33 -14.89 -26.39 -2.81
CA LYS A 33 -16.15 -26.99 -3.27
C LYS A 33 -16.08 -27.37 -4.74
N ASN A 34 -15.63 -26.46 -5.61
CA ASN A 34 -15.60 -26.73 -7.04
C ASN A 34 -14.65 -27.90 -7.36
N LEU A 35 -13.50 -27.99 -6.71
CA LEU A 35 -12.53 -29.08 -6.89
C LEU A 35 -13.14 -30.43 -6.50
N VAL A 36 -13.69 -30.57 -5.28
CA VAL A 36 -14.25 -31.85 -4.84
C VAL A 36 -15.47 -32.26 -5.66
N LEU A 37 -16.32 -31.32 -6.09
CA LEU A 37 -17.48 -31.60 -6.94
C LEU A 37 -17.10 -31.91 -8.40
N THR A 38 -15.96 -31.41 -8.87
CA THR A 38 -15.42 -31.73 -10.21
C THR A 38 -14.75 -33.11 -10.23
N GLY A 39 -14.39 -33.66 -9.06
CA GLY A 39 -13.82 -34.99 -8.93
C GLY A 39 -12.35 -35.04 -8.52
N PHE A 40 -11.75 -33.90 -8.15
CA PHE A 40 -10.42 -33.89 -7.52
C PHE A 40 -10.48 -34.61 -6.19
N LYS A 41 -9.62 -35.62 -6.01
CA LYS A 41 -9.59 -36.42 -4.78
C LYS A 41 -8.51 -36.00 -3.80
N ASN A 42 -7.31 -35.66 -4.25
CA ASN A 42 -6.18 -35.36 -3.38
C ASN A 42 -5.95 -33.85 -3.33
N ILE A 43 -6.45 -33.21 -2.28
CA ILE A 43 -6.41 -31.76 -2.13
C ILE A 43 -5.70 -31.42 -0.84
N GLU A 44 -4.79 -30.46 -0.90
CA GLU A 44 -4.21 -29.86 0.28
C GLU A 44 -4.62 -28.40 0.38
N VAL A 45 -4.94 -27.95 1.58
CA VAL A 45 -5.40 -26.59 1.86
C VAL A 45 -4.56 -26.02 2.98
N ILE A 46 -3.96 -24.84 2.76
CA ILE A 46 -3.19 -24.13 3.76
C ILE A 46 -3.76 -22.73 3.98
N ASP A 47 -3.90 -22.30 5.23
CA ASP A 47 -4.28 -20.93 5.58
C ASP A 47 -3.74 -20.61 6.97
N LEU A 48 -3.14 -19.43 7.15
CA LEU A 48 -2.54 -19.00 8.41
C LEU A 48 -3.56 -18.38 9.38
N ASP A 49 -4.76 -18.03 8.90
CA ASP A 49 -5.75 -17.29 9.67
C ASP A 49 -6.77 -18.20 10.39
N THR A 50 -7.40 -17.59 11.39
CA THR A 50 -8.64 -18.08 12.01
C THR A 50 -9.88 -17.37 11.45
N ILE A 51 -11.05 -17.96 11.66
CA ILE A 51 -12.33 -17.47 11.15
C ILE A 51 -12.82 -16.27 11.97
N ASP A 52 -13.11 -15.16 11.29
CA ASP A 52 -13.74 -13.97 11.87
C ASP A 52 -15.21 -13.81 11.45
N VAL A 53 -16.01 -13.05 12.20
CA VAL A 53 -17.42 -12.77 11.89
C VAL A 53 -17.57 -12.07 10.53
N SER A 54 -16.65 -11.16 10.19
CA SER A 54 -16.64 -10.44 8.91
C SER A 54 -16.47 -11.35 7.69
N ASN A 55 -16.02 -12.60 7.90
CA ASN A 55 -15.78 -13.57 6.83
C ASN A 55 -17.07 -14.25 6.36
N LEU A 56 -18.08 -14.33 7.23
CA LEU A 56 -19.28 -15.18 7.04
C LEU A 56 -20.18 -14.76 5.88
N ASN A 57 -20.06 -13.54 5.37
CA ASN A 57 -20.85 -13.07 4.23
C ASN A 57 -20.40 -13.65 2.87
N ARG A 58 -19.19 -14.25 2.81
CA ARG A 58 -18.57 -14.67 1.53
C ARG A 58 -17.71 -15.94 1.62
N GLN A 59 -17.56 -16.52 2.80
CA GLN A 59 -16.79 -17.75 3.04
C GLN A 59 -17.76 -18.83 3.53
N PHE A 60 -18.54 -19.39 2.61
CA PHE A 60 -19.76 -20.16 2.93
C PHE A 60 -19.52 -21.49 3.66
N LEU A 61 -18.27 -22.00 3.69
CA LEU A 61 -17.91 -23.18 4.48
C LEU A 61 -17.88 -22.87 5.99
N PHE A 62 -17.94 -21.60 6.37
CA PHE A 62 -17.84 -21.14 7.75
C PHE A 62 -19.19 -20.69 8.29
N GLN A 63 -19.42 -20.96 9.58
CA GLN A 63 -20.64 -20.62 10.31
C GLN A 63 -20.26 -19.88 11.58
N LYS A 64 -21.22 -19.18 12.20
CA LYS A 64 -20.98 -18.42 13.43
C LYS A 64 -20.37 -19.26 14.57
N LYS A 65 -20.68 -20.55 14.65
CA LYS A 65 -20.10 -21.49 15.63
C LYS A 65 -18.62 -21.84 15.39
N HIS A 66 -18.05 -21.43 14.26
CA HIS A 66 -16.67 -21.69 13.87
C HIS A 66 -15.73 -20.50 14.12
N VAL A 67 -16.25 -19.35 14.56
CA VAL A 67 -15.44 -18.14 14.83
C VAL A 67 -14.32 -18.48 15.83
N GLY A 68 -13.10 -18.02 15.52
CA GLY A 68 -11.87 -18.29 16.27
C GLY A 68 -11.18 -19.63 15.94
N LYS A 69 -11.78 -20.48 15.11
CA LYS A 69 -11.14 -21.74 14.64
C LYS A 69 -10.34 -21.51 13.36
N SER A 70 -9.39 -22.40 13.08
CA SER A 70 -8.62 -22.41 11.83
C SER A 70 -9.51 -22.46 10.59
N LYS A 71 -9.23 -21.59 9.61
CA LYS A 71 -9.94 -21.60 8.32
C LYS A 71 -9.71 -22.90 7.56
N ALA A 72 -8.45 -23.33 7.42
CA ALA A 72 -8.09 -24.54 6.66
C ALA A 72 -8.77 -25.80 7.22
N GLN A 73 -8.73 -25.97 8.55
CA GLN A 73 -9.30 -27.15 9.21
C GLN A 73 -10.84 -27.20 9.09
N VAL A 74 -11.53 -26.08 9.33
CA VAL A 74 -12.99 -26.02 9.21
C VAL A 74 -13.42 -26.15 7.74
N ALA A 75 -12.65 -25.62 6.78
CA ALA A 75 -12.94 -25.77 5.36
C ALA A 75 -12.92 -27.26 4.96
N LYS A 76 -11.90 -28.01 5.41
CA LYS A 76 -11.83 -29.47 5.27
C LYS A 76 -13.04 -30.16 5.88
N GLU A 77 -13.35 -29.89 7.15
CA GLU A 77 -14.46 -30.52 7.86
C GLU A 77 -15.81 -30.28 7.17
N SER A 78 -16.06 -29.05 6.71
CA SER A 78 -17.26 -28.69 5.97
C SER A 78 -17.31 -29.37 4.60
N ALA A 79 -16.19 -29.43 3.87
CA ALA A 79 -16.12 -30.09 2.57
C ALA A 79 -16.42 -31.59 2.64
N LEU A 80 -15.89 -32.27 3.67
CA LEU A 80 -16.10 -33.70 3.89
C LEU A 80 -17.55 -34.05 4.25
N GLN A 81 -18.37 -33.09 4.69
CA GLN A 81 -19.80 -33.33 4.94
C GLN A 81 -20.57 -33.59 3.64
N PHE A 82 -20.22 -32.92 2.55
CA PHE A 82 -20.90 -33.08 1.25
C PHE A 82 -20.10 -33.88 0.22
N CYS A 83 -18.80 -34.08 0.44
CA CYS A 83 -17.97 -34.99 -0.36
C CYS A 83 -17.06 -35.86 0.54
N PRO A 84 -17.59 -36.91 1.20
CA PRO A 84 -16.81 -37.74 2.13
C PRO A 84 -15.69 -38.56 1.48
N SER A 85 -15.71 -38.72 0.16
CA SER A 85 -14.72 -39.48 -0.61
C SER A 85 -13.46 -38.67 -0.98
N ALA A 86 -13.45 -37.37 -0.71
CA ALA A 86 -12.29 -36.52 -0.92
C ALA A 86 -11.22 -36.78 0.15
N ASN A 87 -9.95 -36.78 -0.26
CA ASN A 87 -8.78 -36.82 0.61
C ASN A 87 -8.23 -35.40 0.76
N ILE A 88 -8.59 -34.74 1.86
CA ILE A 88 -8.21 -33.35 2.13
C ILE A 88 -7.22 -33.29 3.30
N THR A 89 -6.03 -32.76 3.08
CA THR A 89 -5.07 -32.38 4.14
C THR A 89 -5.17 -30.89 4.40
N ALA A 90 -5.25 -30.48 5.67
CA ALA A 90 -5.40 -29.09 6.06
C ALA A 90 -4.22 -28.65 6.93
N TYR A 91 -3.64 -27.50 6.60
CA TYR A 91 -2.52 -26.90 7.32
C TYR A 91 -2.94 -25.52 7.84
N HIS A 92 -2.83 -25.32 9.15
CA HIS A 92 -2.99 -24.01 9.77
C HIS A 92 -1.61 -23.38 9.94
N ASP A 93 -1.07 -22.85 8.87
CA ASP A 93 0.30 -22.34 8.83
C ASP A 93 0.48 -21.34 7.67
N SER A 94 1.59 -20.61 7.67
CA SER A 94 2.03 -19.80 6.54
C SER A 94 2.70 -20.68 5.48
N ILE A 95 2.38 -20.43 4.20
CA ILE A 95 3.05 -21.09 3.07
C ILE A 95 4.54 -20.70 2.94
N MET A 96 4.96 -19.63 3.63
CA MET A 96 6.34 -19.17 3.65
C MET A 96 7.24 -19.97 4.61
N ASN A 97 6.69 -20.94 5.34
CA ASN A 97 7.44 -21.81 6.22
C ASN A 97 8.24 -22.85 5.40
N ASP A 98 9.52 -23.01 5.71
CA ASP A 98 10.52 -23.85 5.01
C ASP A 98 10.06 -25.28 4.74
N VAL A 99 9.20 -25.82 5.60
CA VAL A 99 8.64 -27.18 5.44
C VAL A 99 7.96 -27.33 4.09
N PHE A 100 7.28 -26.30 3.59
CA PHE A 100 6.51 -26.38 2.35
C PHE A 100 7.36 -26.28 1.08
N PHE A 101 8.66 -25.95 1.20
CA PHE A 101 9.63 -25.96 0.11
C PHE A 101 9.70 -27.34 -0.57
N PHE A 102 9.88 -28.38 0.25
CA PHE A 102 10.04 -29.76 -0.22
C PHE A 102 8.72 -30.42 -0.66
N PHE A 103 7.57 -29.87 -0.27
CA PHE A 103 6.27 -30.45 -0.63
C PHE A 103 5.87 -30.11 -2.06
N LEU A 104 6.31 -28.98 -2.60
CA LEU A 104 5.77 -28.49 -3.87
C LEU A 104 6.06 -29.41 -5.05
N THR A 105 7.13 -30.21 -5.03
CA THR A 105 7.47 -31.18 -6.10
C THR A 105 6.43 -32.28 -6.36
N GLU A 106 5.41 -32.44 -5.50
CA GLU A 106 4.37 -33.46 -5.64
C GLU A 106 3.06 -32.97 -6.28
N TYR A 107 2.86 -31.67 -6.50
CA TYR A 107 1.57 -31.12 -6.99
C TYR A 107 1.58 -30.84 -8.49
N LYS A 108 0.41 -30.98 -9.14
CA LYS A 108 0.27 -30.60 -10.56
C LYS A 108 -0.16 -29.15 -10.77
N THR A 109 -0.82 -28.51 -9.78
CA THR A 109 -1.26 -27.09 -9.85
C THR A 109 -1.56 -26.49 -8.46
N PRO A 110 -0.85 -25.44 -8.02
CA PRO A 110 -1.25 -24.61 -6.88
C PRO A 110 -2.17 -23.43 -7.27
N PHE A 111 -2.98 -22.97 -6.30
CA PHE A 111 -3.93 -21.84 -6.43
C PHE A 111 -3.73 -20.81 -5.29
N VAL A 112 -3.57 -19.51 -5.57
CA VAL A 112 -3.08 -18.53 -4.56
C VAL A 112 -3.81 -17.15 -4.53
N PRO A 113 -4.42 -16.77 -3.39
CA PRO A 113 -4.67 -15.36 -2.98
C PRO A 113 -3.48 -14.62 -2.27
N VAL A 114 -3.30 -13.29 -2.52
CA VAL A 114 -2.19 -12.35 -2.08
C VAL A 114 -1.96 -12.42 -0.55
N ALA A 115 -0.77 -12.41 0.09
CA ALA A 115 0.52 -11.71 -0.11
C ALA A 115 1.76 -12.63 -0.14
N ALA A 116 1.56 -13.94 -0.04
CA ALA A 116 2.60 -14.94 -0.31
C ALA A 116 2.82 -15.19 -1.83
N ARG A 117 2.29 -14.32 -2.71
CA ARG A 117 2.27 -14.58 -4.16
C ARG A 117 3.63 -14.57 -4.79
N ASN A 118 4.52 -13.66 -4.41
CA ASN A 118 5.90 -13.64 -4.93
C ASN A 118 6.62 -14.93 -4.53
N HIS A 119 6.51 -15.33 -3.27
CA HIS A 119 7.08 -16.59 -2.78
C HIS A 119 6.50 -17.80 -3.53
N VAL A 120 5.17 -17.96 -3.59
CA VAL A 120 4.57 -19.10 -4.30
C VAL A 120 4.87 -19.05 -5.80
N ASN A 121 4.91 -17.88 -6.44
CA ASN A 121 5.34 -17.70 -7.83
C ASN A 121 6.74 -18.29 -8.03
N ARG A 122 7.72 -17.88 -7.21
CA ARG A 122 9.10 -18.38 -7.29
C ARG A 122 9.18 -19.87 -7.04
N MET A 123 8.49 -20.34 -6.01
CA MET A 123 8.40 -21.76 -5.69
C MET A 123 7.84 -22.61 -6.85
N CYS A 124 6.82 -22.11 -7.55
CA CYS A 124 6.24 -22.79 -8.71
C CYS A 124 7.18 -22.76 -9.93
N LEU A 125 7.90 -21.66 -10.12
CA LEU A 125 8.95 -21.55 -11.15
C LEU A 125 10.12 -22.49 -10.86
N ALA A 126 10.54 -22.61 -9.60
CA ALA A 126 11.58 -23.53 -9.16
C ALA A 126 11.17 -24.99 -9.41
N ALA A 127 9.97 -25.36 -8.97
CA ALA A 127 9.43 -26.72 -9.13
C ALA A 127 8.92 -27.06 -10.54
N ASP A 128 8.89 -26.08 -11.46
CA ASP A 128 8.30 -26.19 -12.81
C ASP A 128 6.82 -26.63 -12.84
N ILE A 129 6.03 -26.13 -11.87
CA ILE A 129 4.61 -26.46 -11.74
C ILE A 129 3.74 -25.29 -12.25
N PRO A 130 2.74 -25.54 -13.11
CA PRO A 130 1.80 -24.52 -13.53
C PRO A 130 1.02 -23.93 -12.35
N LEU A 131 1.08 -22.62 -12.16
CA LEU A 131 0.37 -21.87 -11.12
C LEU A 131 -0.86 -21.19 -11.73
N ILE A 132 -2.03 -21.32 -11.09
CA ILE A 132 -3.22 -20.54 -11.45
C ILE A 132 -3.40 -19.42 -10.43
N GLU A 133 -3.21 -18.21 -10.92
CA GLU A 133 -3.24 -16.98 -10.14
C GLU A 133 -4.58 -16.26 -10.35
N SER A 134 -5.13 -15.67 -9.29
CA SER A 134 -6.46 -15.06 -9.36
C SER A 134 -6.67 -13.94 -8.36
N GLY A 135 -7.59 -13.02 -8.62
CA GLY A 135 -7.90 -11.93 -7.69
C GLY A 135 -9.35 -11.45 -7.80
N THR A 136 -9.86 -10.86 -6.73
CA THR A 136 -11.19 -10.23 -6.69
C THR A 136 -11.15 -8.89 -5.96
N ALA A 137 -11.92 -7.92 -6.45
CA ALA A 137 -12.15 -6.63 -5.81
C ALA A 137 -13.55 -6.12 -6.18
N GLY A 138 -14.47 -6.13 -5.22
CA GLY A 138 -15.87 -5.77 -5.41
C GLY A 138 -16.54 -6.67 -6.45
N TYR A 139 -16.88 -6.08 -7.60
CA TYR A 139 -17.47 -6.76 -8.77
C TYR A 139 -16.44 -7.19 -9.82
N LEU A 140 -15.18 -6.83 -9.62
CA LEU A 140 -14.09 -7.10 -10.55
C LEU A 140 -13.32 -8.34 -10.08
N GLY A 141 -12.70 -9.02 -11.04
CA GLY A 141 -11.73 -10.07 -10.73
C GLY A 141 -11.02 -10.57 -11.97
N GLN A 142 -10.04 -11.44 -11.76
CA GLN A 142 -9.27 -12.03 -12.84
C GLN A 142 -8.77 -13.43 -12.47
N VAL A 143 -8.53 -14.24 -13.50
CA VAL A 143 -7.79 -15.51 -13.43
C VAL A 143 -6.72 -15.50 -14.52
N THR A 144 -5.53 -16.00 -14.22
CA THR A 144 -4.45 -16.18 -15.18
C THR A 144 -3.64 -17.43 -14.87
N VAL A 145 -2.87 -17.91 -15.84
CA VAL A 145 -2.03 -19.10 -15.72
C VAL A 145 -0.57 -18.68 -15.87
N ILE A 146 0.27 -19.16 -14.96
CA ILE A 146 1.72 -18.96 -14.93
C ILE A 146 2.40 -20.30 -15.17
N LYS A 147 3.21 -20.41 -16.23
CA LYS A 147 4.03 -21.58 -16.54
C LYS A 147 5.42 -21.15 -16.99
N LYS A 148 6.45 -21.65 -16.30
CA LYS A 148 7.87 -21.36 -16.54
C LYS A 148 8.21 -21.50 -18.03
N GLY A 149 8.87 -20.48 -18.59
CA GLY A 149 9.33 -20.45 -19.97
C GLY A 149 8.24 -20.31 -21.04
N MET A 150 6.95 -20.33 -20.66
CA MET A 150 5.82 -20.21 -21.59
C MET A 150 5.07 -18.90 -21.44
N THR A 151 4.83 -18.46 -20.20
CA THR A 151 4.05 -17.26 -19.88
C THR A 151 4.84 -16.31 -19.00
N GLU A 152 4.40 -15.06 -18.91
CA GLU A 152 4.87 -14.16 -17.87
C GLU A 152 4.66 -14.76 -16.47
N CYS A 153 5.60 -14.51 -15.57
CA CYS A 153 5.43 -14.83 -14.15
C CYS A 153 4.70 -13.69 -13.43
N TYR A 154 4.33 -13.92 -12.17
CA TYR A 154 3.57 -12.93 -11.39
C TYR A 154 4.27 -11.56 -11.30
N GLU A 155 5.61 -11.57 -11.30
CA GLU A 155 6.50 -10.42 -11.09
C GLU A 155 7.08 -9.86 -12.40
N CYS A 156 6.59 -10.28 -13.58
CA CYS A 156 7.02 -9.69 -14.86
C CYS A 156 6.55 -8.25 -15.06
N GLN A 157 5.37 -7.93 -14.54
CA GLN A 157 4.76 -6.60 -14.62
C GLN A 157 4.75 -6.00 -13.21
N PRO A 158 5.32 -4.80 -13.00
CA PRO A 158 5.31 -4.16 -11.69
C PRO A 158 3.86 -3.97 -11.24
N LYS A 159 3.58 -4.39 -10.00
CA LYS A 159 2.26 -4.18 -9.38
C LYS A 159 2.30 -2.86 -8.62
N PRO A 160 1.18 -2.11 -8.57
CA PRO A 160 1.12 -0.89 -7.77
C PRO A 160 1.54 -1.20 -6.33
N THR A 161 2.57 -0.51 -5.86
CA THR A 161 3.02 -0.58 -4.47
C THR A 161 1.97 0.07 -3.57
N GLN A 162 1.96 -0.29 -2.29
CA GLN A 162 1.15 0.44 -1.33
C GLN A 162 1.67 1.87 -1.24
N LYS A 163 0.76 2.86 -1.31
CA LYS A 163 1.15 4.28 -1.19
C LYS A 163 1.91 4.50 0.12
N THR A 164 3.17 4.91 -0.01
CA THR A 164 4.00 5.41 1.08
C THR A 164 3.86 6.93 1.14
N PHE A 165 3.99 7.48 2.35
CA PHE A 165 3.89 8.92 2.58
C PHE A 165 5.18 9.38 3.27
N PRO A 166 5.78 10.53 2.89
CA PRO A 166 6.98 11.03 3.54
C PRO A 166 6.76 11.26 5.03
N GLY A 167 7.76 10.92 5.85
CA GLY A 167 7.72 11.05 7.31
C GLY A 167 7.41 12.48 7.75
N CYS A 168 8.02 13.48 7.10
CA CYS A 168 7.71 14.90 7.32
C CYS A 168 6.23 15.26 7.10
N THR A 169 5.56 14.61 6.12
CA THR A 169 4.12 14.83 5.86
C THR A 169 3.28 14.25 6.98
N ILE A 170 3.63 13.07 7.47
CA ILE A 170 2.90 12.39 8.56
C ILE A 170 3.11 13.10 9.90
N ARG A 171 4.36 13.50 10.20
CA ARG A 171 4.79 14.04 11.50
C ARG A 171 4.47 15.52 11.67
N ASN A 172 4.73 16.33 10.64
CA ASN A 172 4.62 17.79 10.73
C ASN A 172 3.39 18.36 10.03
N THR A 173 3.14 17.96 8.76
CA THR A 173 2.21 18.72 7.91
C THR A 173 1.14 17.87 7.20
N PRO A 174 0.32 17.10 7.94
CA PRO A 174 -0.73 16.29 7.34
C PRO A 174 -1.78 17.17 6.64
N SER A 175 -1.97 16.94 5.35
CA SER A 175 -2.96 17.64 4.52
C SER A 175 -4.21 16.82 4.18
N GLU A 176 -4.19 15.50 4.36
CA GLU A 176 -5.28 14.59 4.03
C GLU A 176 -5.64 13.69 5.21
N PRO A 177 -6.90 13.25 5.33
CA PRO A 177 -7.33 12.32 6.38
C PRO A 177 -6.49 11.05 6.47
N ILE A 178 -6.01 10.53 5.34
CA ILE A 178 -5.16 9.33 5.32
C ILE A 178 -3.84 9.54 6.08
N HIS A 179 -3.26 10.75 6.04
CA HIS A 179 -2.04 11.05 6.79
C HIS A 179 -2.24 10.96 8.30
N CYS A 180 -3.41 11.39 8.79
CA CYS A 180 -3.77 11.27 10.21
C CYS A 180 -4.02 9.81 10.62
N ILE A 181 -4.55 8.98 9.71
CA ILE A 181 -4.78 7.56 9.94
C ILE A 181 -3.45 6.80 9.99
N VAL A 182 -2.53 7.09 9.06
CA VAL A 182 -1.17 6.54 9.07
C VAL A 182 -0.44 6.93 10.35
N TRP A 183 -0.49 8.22 10.74
CA TRP A 183 0.07 8.68 12.02
C TRP A 183 -0.52 7.94 13.23
N ALA A 184 -1.82 7.66 13.24
CA ALA A 184 -2.46 6.95 14.35
C ALA A 184 -2.05 5.46 14.40
N LYS A 185 -1.78 4.82 13.26
CA LYS A 185 -1.20 3.47 13.20
C LYS A 185 0.25 3.45 13.69
N TYR A 186 1.06 4.43 13.28
CA TYR A 186 2.42 4.60 13.79
C TYR A 186 2.43 4.82 15.30
N LEU A 187 1.51 5.64 15.81
CA LEU A 187 1.34 5.85 17.26
C LEU A 187 0.97 4.55 17.99
N PHE A 188 0.11 3.71 17.39
CA PHE A 188 -0.23 2.40 17.98
C PHE A 188 1.03 1.53 18.13
N ASN A 189 1.84 1.42 17.07
CA ASN A 189 3.07 0.63 17.10
C ASN A 189 4.08 1.19 18.11
N GLN A 190 4.27 2.51 18.12
CA GLN A 190 5.15 3.20 19.08
C GLN A 190 4.73 3.01 20.54
N LEU A 191 3.44 2.91 20.84
CA LEU A 191 2.96 2.75 22.22
C LEU A 191 2.85 1.28 22.64
N PHE A 192 2.30 0.42 21.78
CA PHE A 192 1.88 -0.93 22.15
C PHE A 192 2.56 -2.03 21.33
N GLY A 193 3.12 -1.72 20.16
CA GLY A 193 3.73 -2.69 19.25
C GLY A 193 5.25 -2.60 19.19
N GLU A 194 5.81 -3.13 18.09
CA GLU A 194 7.24 -3.04 17.78
C GLU A 194 7.64 -1.59 17.47
N GLU A 195 8.76 -1.15 18.04
CA GLU A 195 9.26 0.20 17.82
C GLU A 195 10.01 0.28 16.50
N ASP A 196 9.53 1.14 15.60
CA ASP A 196 10.12 1.36 14.28
C ASP A 196 10.49 2.84 14.14
N ALA A 197 11.77 3.11 13.88
CA ALA A 197 12.30 4.47 13.77
C ALA A 197 11.64 5.27 12.63
N ASP A 198 11.17 4.59 11.58
CA ASP A 198 10.49 5.23 10.44
C ASP A 198 9.04 5.60 10.77
N GLN A 199 8.49 5.02 11.84
CA GLN A 199 7.14 5.24 12.34
C GLN A 199 7.13 6.20 13.52
N GLU A 200 8.14 7.07 13.63
CA GLU A 200 8.17 8.09 14.65
C GLU A 200 7.02 9.09 14.50
N VAL A 201 6.41 9.44 15.63
CA VAL A 201 5.19 10.27 15.67
C VAL A 201 5.44 11.68 16.16
N SER A 202 6.57 11.89 16.84
CA SER A 202 6.95 13.18 17.40
C SER A 202 7.35 14.16 16.29
N PRO A 203 7.10 15.48 16.42
CA PRO A 203 7.46 16.46 15.39
C PRO A 203 8.90 16.33 14.89
N ASP A 204 9.08 16.38 13.57
CA ASP A 204 10.36 16.24 12.91
C ASP A 204 11.10 17.57 12.81
N THR A 205 12.19 17.68 13.55
CA THR A 205 13.07 18.86 13.54
C THR A 205 14.04 18.87 12.36
N ALA A 206 14.22 17.72 11.69
CA ALA A 206 15.10 17.58 10.54
C ALA A 206 14.42 17.94 9.21
N ASP A 207 13.12 18.30 9.25
CA ASP A 207 12.33 18.69 8.08
C ASP A 207 12.98 19.88 7.34
N PRO A 208 13.37 19.70 6.06
CA PRO A 208 13.98 20.76 5.26
C PRO A 208 13.09 21.99 5.09
N GLU A 209 11.76 21.85 5.09
CA GLU A 209 10.82 22.97 5.00
C GLU A 209 10.75 23.77 6.31
N ALA A 210 11.05 23.11 7.44
CA ALA A 210 11.14 23.73 8.76
C ALA A 210 12.53 24.36 9.03
N ALA A 211 13.57 23.99 8.27
CA ALA A 211 14.94 24.40 8.48
C ALA A 211 15.14 25.93 8.47
N TRP A 212 15.85 26.45 9.48
CA TRP A 212 16.13 27.88 9.67
C TRP A 212 17.30 28.33 8.77
N LYS A 213 17.45 29.63 8.52
CA LYS A 213 18.64 30.11 7.78
C LYS A 213 19.90 29.86 8.64
N PRO A 214 21.08 29.57 8.05
CA PRO A 214 22.32 29.29 8.80
C PRO A 214 22.67 30.33 9.88
N GLU A 215 22.29 31.57 9.65
CA GLU A 215 22.54 32.73 10.50
C GLU A 215 21.72 32.69 11.82
N ASP A 216 20.51 32.10 11.79
CA ASP A 216 19.62 31.97 12.96
C ASP A 216 19.88 30.67 13.76
N THR A 217 20.42 29.64 13.11
CA THR A 217 20.77 28.35 13.75
C THR A 217 21.93 28.51 14.73
N ALA A 218 22.93 29.34 14.43
CA ALA A 218 24.06 29.61 15.33
C ALA A 218 23.64 30.37 16.60
N ALA A 219 22.69 31.31 16.47
CA ALA A 219 22.16 32.09 17.60
C ALA A 219 21.30 31.26 18.56
N ARG A 220 20.74 30.13 18.10
CA ARG A 220 19.95 29.20 18.92
C ARG A 220 20.71 27.97 19.38
N ALA A 221 21.74 27.52 18.67
CA ALA A 221 22.67 26.50 19.17
C ALA A 221 23.29 26.93 20.51
N THR A 222 23.63 28.22 20.63
CA THR A 222 24.12 28.84 21.87
C THR A 222 23.05 29.01 22.96
N ALA A 223 21.76 28.95 22.62
CA ALA A 223 20.67 28.90 23.60
C ALA A 223 20.40 27.46 24.08
N SER A 224 20.62 26.46 23.22
CA SER A 224 20.47 25.04 23.55
C SER A 224 21.57 24.51 24.47
N GLU A 225 22.74 25.14 24.55
CA GLU A 225 23.79 24.78 25.51
C GLU A 225 23.46 25.16 26.96
N LYS A 226 22.42 25.98 27.20
CA LYS A 226 21.95 26.35 28.55
C LYS A 226 20.85 25.45 29.10
N ASP A 227 20.18 24.68 28.26
CA ASP A 227 19.22 23.65 28.67
C ASP A 227 19.91 22.31 28.49
N GLY A 228 20.57 21.86 29.56
CA GLY A 228 21.48 20.71 29.51
C GLY A 228 20.83 19.50 28.85
N ASP A 229 21.40 19.07 27.72
CA ASP A 229 21.32 17.73 27.10
C ASP A 229 20.09 16.90 27.54
N ILE A 230 18.88 17.39 27.25
CA ILE A 230 17.65 16.64 27.49
C ILE A 230 17.63 15.55 26.43
N LYS A 231 18.14 14.36 26.78
CA LYS A 231 17.95 13.15 25.97
C LYS A 231 16.46 13.02 25.68
N ARG A 232 16.08 13.16 24.40
CA ARG A 232 14.71 12.95 23.93
C ARG A 232 14.33 11.51 24.27
N VAL A 233 13.46 11.34 25.26
CA VAL A 233 12.96 10.02 25.67
C VAL A 233 12.03 9.52 24.56
N SER A 234 12.17 8.25 24.15
CA SER A 234 11.28 7.62 23.17
C SER A 234 9.82 7.77 23.63
N THR A 235 8.89 7.88 22.67
CA THR A 235 7.45 7.93 22.96
C THR A 235 7.02 6.72 23.80
N LYS A 236 7.59 5.54 23.54
CA LYS A 236 7.33 4.28 24.25
C LYS A 236 7.81 4.33 25.70
N ASP A 237 9.05 4.76 25.92
CA ASP A 237 9.64 4.88 27.26
C ASP A 237 8.93 5.93 28.11
N TRP A 238 8.54 7.04 27.50
CA TRP A 238 7.77 8.07 28.17
C TRP A 238 6.38 7.55 28.57
N ALA A 239 5.68 6.84 27.67
CA ALA A 239 4.39 6.22 27.96
C ALA A 239 4.49 5.21 29.12
N ARG A 240 5.51 4.35 29.12
CA ARG A 240 5.79 3.40 30.22
C ARG A 240 6.04 4.13 31.54
N SER A 241 6.83 5.21 31.54
CA SER A 241 7.14 5.98 32.75
C SER A 241 5.90 6.63 33.39
N THR A 242 4.87 6.91 32.58
CA THR A 242 3.60 7.47 33.04
C THR A 242 2.55 6.42 33.37
N GLY A 243 2.85 5.13 33.17
CA GLY A 243 1.91 4.03 33.36
C GLY A 243 0.80 3.99 32.30
N PHE A 244 1.06 4.47 31.08
CA PHE A 244 0.07 4.61 30.01
C PHE A 244 -1.15 5.45 30.40
N ASP A 245 -0.95 6.48 31.22
CA ASP A 245 -2.00 7.42 31.60
C ASP A 245 -2.56 8.15 30.37
N ALA A 246 -3.82 7.89 30.06
CA ALA A 246 -4.47 8.38 28.85
C ALA A 246 -4.53 9.91 28.76
N VAL A 247 -4.74 10.60 29.88
CA VAL A 247 -4.86 12.07 29.92
C VAL A 247 -3.49 12.72 29.72
N LYS A 248 -2.42 12.14 30.29
CA LYS A 248 -1.05 12.59 30.04
C LYS A 248 -0.66 12.35 28.59
N LEU A 249 -0.91 11.16 28.06
CA LEU A 249 -0.67 10.83 26.64
C LEU A 249 -1.39 11.82 25.72
N PHE A 250 -2.66 12.11 26.01
CA PHE A 250 -3.45 13.07 25.26
C PHE A 250 -2.78 14.45 25.24
N ASN A 251 -2.44 15.00 26.42
CA ASN A 251 -1.85 16.33 26.48
C ASN A 251 -0.47 16.38 25.80
N LYS A 252 0.38 15.35 25.97
CA LYS A 252 1.66 15.30 25.27
C LYS A 252 1.48 15.36 23.76
N LEU A 253 0.62 14.49 23.20
CA LEU A 253 0.50 14.29 21.75
C LEU A 253 -0.34 15.35 21.04
N PHE A 254 -1.42 15.81 21.68
CA PHE A 254 -2.41 16.70 21.07
C PHE A 254 -2.31 18.16 21.55
N LYS A 255 -1.51 18.43 22.59
CA LYS A 255 -1.21 19.78 23.09
C LYS A 255 0.25 20.14 22.93
N ASP A 256 1.13 19.46 23.66
CA ASP A 256 2.53 19.88 23.83
C ASP A 256 3.32 19.72 22.52
N ASP A 257 3.18 18.58 21.85
CA ASP A 257 3.79 18.33 20.54
C ASP A 257 3.26 19.31 19.47
N ILE A 258 1.97 19.70 19.54
CA ILE A 258 1.39 20.69 18.62
C ILE A 258 1.91 22.09 18.92
N MET A 259 2.04 22.46 20.19
CA MET A 259 2.67 23.72 20.59
C MET A 259 4.14 23.78 20.16
N TYR A 260 4.87 22.67 20.27
CA TYR A 260 6.23 22.57 19.76
C TYR A 260 6.27 22.73 18.23
N LEU A 261 5.37 22.06 17.51
CA LEU A 261 5.24 22.17 16.06
C LEU A 261 4.90 23.60 15.59
N LEU A 262 4.15 24.37 16.38
CA LEU A 262 3.89 25.80 16.11
C LEU A 262 5.14 26.68 16.22
N THR A 263 6.21 26.22 16.87
CA THR A 263 7.50 26.95 16.89
C THR A 263 8.20 26.93 15.53
N MET A 264 7.81 26.02 14.63
CA MET A 264 8.31 25.91 13.24
C MET A 264 7.49 26.82 12.31
N ASP A 265 7.59 28.14 12.51
CA ASP A 265 6.78 29.18 11.88
C ASP A 265 6.75 29.14 10.32
N LYS A 266 7.82 28.66 9.69
CA LYS A 266 7.94 28.55 8.23
C LYS A 266 6.89 27.64 7.60
N LEU A 267 6.54 26.54 8.26
CA LEU A 267 5.56 25.56 7.77
C LEU A 267 4.16 26.19 7.61
N TRP A 268 3.85 27.20 8.43
CA TRP A 268 2.52 27.81 8.55
C TRP A 268 2.35 29.09 7.73
N LYS A 269 3.34 29.48 6.92
CA LYS A 269 3.25 30.70 6.08
C LYS A 269 2.19 30.61 5.00
N LYS A 270 1.96 29.40 4.47
CA LYS A 270 1.00 29.12 3.39
C LYS A 270 -0.13 28.19 3.81
N ARG A 271 0.03 27.49 4.93
CA ARG A 271 -0.89 26.48 5.44
C ARG A 271 -1.56 27.01 6.71
N LYS A 272 -2.79 26.59 6.97
CA LYS A 272 -3.45 26.92 8.24
C LYS A 272 -2.69 26.25 9.38
N ALA A 273 -2.33 27.01 10.40
CA ALA A 273 -1.62 26.49 11.57
C ALA A 273 -2.52 25.52 12.37
N PRO A 274 -1.96 24.45 12.95
CA PRO A 274 -2.71 23.52 13.78
C PRO A 274 -3.14 24.16 15.10
N THR A 275 -4.29 23.73 15.63
CA THR A 275 -4.82 24.22 16.92
C THR A 275 -4.61 23.16 18.01
N PRO A 276 -3.80 23.41 19.05
CA PRO A 276 -3.61 22.48 20.16
C PRO A 276 -4.92 22.21 20.90
N LEU A 277 -5.08 20.98 21.41
CA LEU A 277 -6.23 20.57 22.22
C LEU A 277 -5.83 20.41 23.67
N ASP A 278 -6.68 20.87 24.60
CA ASP A 278 -6.50 20.72 26.03
C ASP A 278 -7.62 19.85 26.62
N TRP A 279 -7.26 18.82 27.39
CA TRP A 279 -8.22 17.87 27.93
C TRP A 279 -9.27 18.55 28.82
N GLN A 280 -8.84 19.39 29.77
CA GLN A 280 -9.73 20.01 30.76
C GLN A 280 -10.69 20.97 30.08
N GLN A 281 -10.21 21.75 29.11
CA GLN A 281 -11.07 22.66 28.35
C GLN A 281 -12.14 21.93 27.54
N LEU A 282 -11.80 20.79 26.95
CA LEU A 282 -12.75 19.97 26.18
C LEU A 282 -13.76 19.28 27.10
N GLU A 283 -13.34 18.83 28.28
CA GLU A 283 -14.20 18.25 29.31
C GLU A 283 -15.21 19.27 29.83
N ASP A 284 -14.75 20.47 30.18
CA ASP A 284 -15.60 21.56 30.68
C ASP A 284 -16.57 22.07 29.61
N SER A 285 -16.17 22.03 28.34
CA SER A 285 -17.00 22.44 27.20
C SER A 285 -17.97 21.35 26.74
N ALA A 286 -17.85 20.13 27.27
CA ALA A 286 -18.70 19.01 26.91
C ALA A 286 -20.12 19.25 27.45
N ARG A 287 -21.04 19.61 26.55
CA ARG A 287 -22.47 19.56 26.88
C ARG A 287 -22.92 18.09 26.88
N PRO A 288 -23.84 17.69 27.77
CA PRO A 288 -24.51 16.40 27.63
C PRO A 288 -25.21 16.38 26.27
N GLN A 289 -24.70 15.59 25.34
CA GLN A 289 -25.35 15.39 24.05
C GLN A 289 -26.63 14.57 24.27
N GLU A 290 -27.78 15.13 23.92
CA GLU A 290 -28.94 14.31 23.59
C GLU A 290 -28.58 13.52 22.34
N GLU A 291 -28.53 12.18 22.45
CA GLU A 291 -28.36 11.28 21.32
C GLU A 291 -29.49 11.51 20.33
N THR A 292 -29.26 12.35 19.32
CA THR A 292 -30.14 12.39 18.16
C THR A 292 -29.89 11.10 17.39
N PRO A 293 -30.91 10.27 17.12
CA PRO A 293 -30.72 9.01 16.41
C PRO A 293 -30.22 9.31 14.99
N GLY A 294 -28.91 9.24 14.80
CA GLY A 294 -28.29 9.42 13.50
C GLY A 294 -28.77 8.34 12.54
N SER A 295 -29.08 8.71 11.30
CA SER A 295 -29.41 7.76 10.25
C SER A 295 -28.18 6.90 9.90
N GLY A 296 -28.35 5.58 9.76
CA GLY A 296 -27.28 4.66 9.33
C GLY A 296 -26.79 3.72 10.44
N LEU A 297 -25.67 3.04 10.20
CA LEU A 297 -25.03 2.18 11.20
C LEU A 297 -24.34 3.04 12.27
N LYS A 298 -24.23 2.53 13.51
CA LYS A 298 -23.52 3.21 14.60
C LYS A 298 -22.11 3.65 14.19
N ASP A 299 -21.36 2.77 13.52
CA ASP A 299 -19.99 3.04 13.07
C ASP A 299 -19.88 4.05 11.92
N GLN A 300 -21.00 4.38 11.25
CA GLN A 300 -21.06 5.41 10.21
C GLN A 300 -21.32 6.82 10.77
N GLN A 301 -21.65 6.92 12.06
CA GLN A 301 -21.83 8.20 12.72
C GLN A 301 -20.47 8.81 13.06
N VAL A 302 -20.32 10.11 12.79
CA VAL A 302 -19.14 10.88 13.19
C VAL A 302 -19.41 11.44 14.59
N LEU A 303 -18.53 11.13 15.54
CA LEU A 303 -18.66 11.59 16.92
C LEU A 303 -18.19 13.05 17.06
N GLY A 304 -18.59 13.70 18.15
CA GLY A 304 -17.99 14.97 18.55
C GLY A 304 -16.55 14.79 19.06
N VAL A 305 -15.79 15.88 19.15
CA VAL A 305 -14.39 15.87 19.63
C VAL A 305 -14.28 15.20 21.00
N TRP A 306 -15.18 15.53 21.93
CA TRP A 306 -15.22 14.91 23.25
C TRP A 306 -15.51 13.40 23.20
N GLY A 307 -16.40 12.96 22.31
CA GLY A 307 -16.67 11.53 22.11
C GLY A 307 -15.44 10.76 21.66
N TYR A 308 -14.60 11.36 20.79
CA TYR A 308 -13.30 10.78 20.43
C TYR A 308 -12.27 10.85 21.57
N CYS A 309 -12.29 11.87 22.44
CA CYS A 309 -11.43 11.91 23.64
C CYS A 309 -11.75 10.75 24.59
N GLN A 310 -13.04 10.50 24.84
CA GLN A 310 -13.50 9.37 25.65
C GLN A 310 -13.14 8.03 25.02
N LEU A 311 -13.29 7.90 23.70
CA LEU A 311 -12.90 6.69 22.97
C LEU A 311 -11.38 6.46 23.03
N PHE A 312 -10.58 7.52 22.89
CA PHE A 312 -9.13 7.47 23.04
C PHE A 312 -8.74 6.93 24.43
N GLN A 313 -9.29 7.52 25.49
CA GLN A 313 -9.04 7.07 26.87
C GLN A 313 -9.38 5.59 27.07
N HIS A 314 -10.59 5.18 26.70
CA HIS A 314 -11.05 3.80 26.88
C HIS A 314 -10.18 2.80 26.11
N SER A 315 -9.76 3.15 24.89
CA SER A 315 -8.91 2.30 24.07
C SER A 315 -7.49 2.16 24.65
N VAL A 316 -6.90 3.24 25.17
CA VAL A 316 -5.58 3.23 25.81
C VAL A 316 -5.59 2.38 27.08
N GLU A 317 -6.59 2.54 27.93
CA GLU A 317 -6.74 1.76 29.17
C GLU A 317 -6.85 0.25 28.84
N THR A 318 -7.68 -0.10 27.86
CA THR A 318 -7.89 -1.51 27.45
C THR A 318 -6.62 -2.11 26.84
N LEU A 319 -5.97 -1.41 25.90
CA LEU A 319 -4.75 -1.89 25.26
C LEU A 319 -3.58 -2.01 26.24
N SER A 320 -3.46 -1.07 27.19
CA SER A 320 -2.48 -1.16 28.26
C SER A 320 -2.71 -2.39 29.14
N SER A 321 -3.96 -2.72 29.47
CA SER A 321 -4.27 -3.96 30.20
C SER A 321 -3.90 -5.21 29.39
N HIS A 322 -4.24 -5.28 28.10
CA HIS A 322 -3.85 -6.40 27.23
C HIS A 322 -2.33 -6.57 27.13
N LEU A 323 -1.58 -5.46 27.08
CA LEU A 323 -0.12 -5.47 27.07
C LEU A 323 0.43 -6.04 28.38
N GLN A 324 -0.11 -5.65 29.52
CA GLN A 324 0.28 -6.16 30.84
C GLN A 324 -0.01 -7.66 30.99
N GLU A 325 -1.12 -8.15 30.43
CA GLU A 325 -1.49 -9.58 30.46
C GLU A 325 -0.51 -10.47 29.67
N LYS A 326 0.10 -9.95 28.60
CA LYS A 326 1.10 -10.70 27.81
C LYS A 326 2.47 -10.79 28.47
N GLY A 327 2.76 -9.96 29.47
CA GLY A 327 4.02 -9.97 30.22
C GLY A 327 5.01 -8.85 29.84
N GLU A 328 6.10 -8.78 30.59
CA GLU A 328 7.12 -7.74 30.44
C GLU A 328 7.90 -7.90 29.14
N GLY A 329 7.96 -6.83 28.32
CA GLY A 329 8.61 -6.86 27.01
C GLY A 329 7.74 -7.42 25.87
N ALA A 330 6.47 -7.77 26.14
CA ALA A 330 5.54 -8.16 25.10
C ALA A 330 5.13 -6.98 24.21
N GLU A 331 4.69 -7.30 22.99
CA GLU A 331 4.23 -6.33 21.99
C GLU A 331 2.87 -6.77 21.42
N LEU A 332 2.05 -5.79 21.05
CA LEU A 332 0.77 -5.97 20.38
C LEU A 332 0.95 -5.75 18.89
N VAL A 333 0.30 -6.60 18.10
CA VAL A 333 0.20 -6.43 16.65
C VAL A 333 -1.12 -5.74 16.36
N TRP A 334 -1.09 -4.69 15.56
CA TRP A 334 -2.30 -3.99 15.16
C TRP A 334 -3.19 -4.88 14.30
N ASP A 335 -4.46 -5.04 14.69
CA ASP A 335 -5.47 -5.72 13.90
C ASP A 335 -6.72 -4.83 13.74
N LYS A 336 -7.19 -4.67 12.50
CA LYS A 336 -8.41 -3.92 12.16
C LYS A 336 -9.68 -4.57 12.74
N ASP A 337 -9.63 -5.86 13.03
CA ASP A 337 -10.76 -6.63 13.56
C ASP A 337 -10.74 -6.71 15.10
N ASP A 338 -9.65 -6.29 15.74
CA ASP A 338 -9.57 -6.05 17.18
C ASP A 338 -10.27 -4.72 17.55
N PRO A 339 -11.38 -4.76 18.32
CA PRO A 339 -12.13 -3.55 18.66
C PRO A 339 -11.30 -2.43 19.32
N PRO A 340 -10.55 -2.66 20.41
CA PRO A 340 -9.77 -1.60 21.05
C PRO A 340 -8.64 -1.04 20.16
N ALA A 341 -7.95 -1.85 19.37
CA ALA A 341 -6.95 -1.33 18.42
C ALA A 341 -7.57 -0.43 17.34
N MET A 342 -8.73 -0.81 16.80
CA MET A 342 -9.42 0.01 15.81
C MET A 342 -10.02 1.28 16.42
N ASP A 343 -10.51 1.22 17.65
CA ASP A 343 -11.03 2.37 18.39
C ASP A 343 -9.93 3.38 18.70
N PHE A 344 -8.75 2.89 19.09
CA PHE A 344 -7.54 3.73 19.28
C PHE A 344 -7.17 4.49 18.01
N VAL A 345 -7.03 3.78 16.88
CA VAL A 345 -6.69 4.42 15.60
C VAL A 345 -7.76 5.41 15.16
N THR A 346 -9.04 5.07 15.34
CA THR A 346 -10.16 5.96 15.02
C THR A 346 -10.13 7.24 15.84
N ALA A 347 -9.92 7.13 17.15
CA ALA A 347 -9.89 8.28 18.05
C ALA A 347 -8.66 9.16 17.78
N ALA A 348 -7.46 8.57 17.76
CA ALA A 348 -6.21 9.31 17.56
C ALA A 348 -6.16 10.01 16.19
N ALA A 349 -6.62 9.34 15.12
CA ALA A 349 -6.68 9.94 13.79
C ALA A 349 -7.65 11.12 13.73
N ASN A 350 -8.86 10.99 14.29
CA ASN A 350 -9.86 12.06 14.27
C ASN A 350 -9.47 13.28 15.12
N LEU A 351 -8.86 13.07 16.28
CA LEU A 351 -8.31 14.15 17.09
C LEU A 351 -7.23 14.93 16.32
N ARG A 352 -6.35 14.21 15.62
CA ARG A 352 -5.35 14.83 14.73
C ARG A 352 -5.99 15.54 13.54
N MET A 353 -7.00 14.97 12.89
CA MET A 353 -7.74 15.64 11.82
C MET A 353 -8.31 16.98 12.32
N HIS A 354 -8.92 16.98 13.50
CA HIS A 354 -9.51 18.20 14.07
C HIS A 354 -8.46 19.29 14.35
N ILE A 355 -7.30 18.91 14.91
CA ILE A 355 -6.15 19.82 15.15
C ILE A 355 -5.72 20.53 13.85
N PHE A 356 -5.63 19.79 12.75
CA PHE A 356 -5.25 20.31 11.44
C PHE A 356 -6.44 20.85 10.62
N SER A 357 -7.58 21.14 11.27
CA SER A 357 -8.77 21.71 10.64
C SER A 357 -9.36 20.88 9.48
N MET A 358 -9.22 19.56 9.55
CA MET A 358 -9.86 18.61 8.64
C MET A 358 -11.19 18.10 9.21
N ASN A 359 -12.09 17.71 8.31
CA ASN A 359 -13.33 17.04 8.72
C ASN A 359 -13.02 15.64 9.28
N MET A 360 -13.46 15.39 10.49
CA MET A 360 -13.40 14.07 11.12
C MET A 360 -14.21 13.05 10.32
N LYS A 361 -13.81 11.78 10.42
CA LYS A 361 -14.39 10.65 9.71
C LYS A 361 -14.98 9.62 10.65
N SER A 362 -15.98 8.90 10.14
CA SER A 362 -16.64 7.84 10.88
C SER A 362 -15.68 6.68 11.16
N ARG A 363 -15.98 5.88 12.19
CA ARG A 363 -15.21 4.66 12.49
C ARG A 363 -15.16 3.71 11.28
N PHE A 364 -16.26 3.62 10.55
CA PHE A 364 -16.38 2.83 9.33
C PHE A 364 -15.37 3.27 8.25
N ASP A 365 -15.28 4.57 7.99
CA ASP A 365 -14.35 5.11 6.98
C ASP A 365 -12.90 4.92 7.41
N VAL A 366 -12.58 5.20 8.68
CA VAL A 366 -11.23 5.00 9.23
C VAL A 366 -10.84 3.53 9.13
N LYS A 367 -11.72 2.59 9.51
CA LYS A 367 -11.46 1.14 9.42
C LYS A 367 -11.18 0.71 7.97
N SER A 368 -11.93 1.26 7.01
CA SER A 368 -11.71 0.99 5.58
C SER A 368 -10.31 1.41 5.11
N MET A 369 -9.87 2.62 5.47
CA MET A 369 -8.56 3.14 5.08
C MET A 369 -7.41 2.51 5.86
N ALA A 370 -7.52 2.39 7.18
CA ALA A 370 -6.47 1.85 8.04
C ALA A 370 -6.17 0.36 7.74
N GLY A 371 -7.22 -0.39 7.44
CA GLY A 371 -7.17 -1.82 7.13
C GLY A 371 -7.03 -2.15 5.65
N ASN A 372 -6.90 -1.15 4.77
CA ASN A 372 -6.89 -1.31 3.31
C ASN A 372 -8.02 -2.24 2.82
N ILE A 373 -9.24 -2.03 3.31
CA ILE A 373 -10.35 -2.97 3.10
C ILE A 373 -10.79 -2.96 1.64
N ILE A 374 -10.54 -4.07 0.96
CA ILE A 374 -11.08 -4.32 -0.38
C ILE A 374 -12.50 -4.88 -0.24
N PRO A 375 -13.53 -4.22 -0.81
CA PRO A 375 -14.88 -4.78 -0.83
C PRO A 375 -14.87 -6.17 -1.47
N ALA A 376 -15.59 -7.11 -0.88
CA ALA A 376 -15.59 -8.50 -1.36
C ALA A 376 -17.00 -9.07 -1.34
N ILE A 377 -17.39 -9.68 -2.47
CA ILE A 377 -18.76 -10.17 -2.70
C ILE A 377 -18.70 -11.67 -3.02
N ALA A 378 -19.57 -12.45 -2.38
CA ALA A 378 -19.62 -13.91 -2.55
C ALA A 378 -19.75 -14.35 -4.01
N THR A 379 -20.61 -13.68 -4.79
CA THR A 379 -20.83 -14.00 -6.21
C THR A 379 -19.57 -13.82 -7.06
N THR A 380 -18.79 -12.77 -6.79
CA THR A 380 -17.54 -12.50 -7.54
C THR A 380 -16.51 -13.59 -7.24
N ASN A 381 -16.37 -13.98 -5.97
CA ASN A 381 -15.50 -15.10 -5.58
C ASN A 381 -15.94 -16.43 -6.22
N ALA A 382 -17.24 -16.71 -6.27
CA ALA A 382 -17.78 -17.93 -6.88
C ALA A 382 -17.52 -17.98 -8.40
N VAL A 383 -17.68 -16.85 -9.11
CA VAL A 383 -17.36 -16.74 -10.54
C VAL A 383 -15.87 -17.01 -10.77
N ILE A 384 -14.99 -16.32 -10.05
CA ILE A 384 -13.54 -16.50 -10.18
C ILE A 384 -13.12 -17.93 -9.84
N ALA A 385 -13.62 -18.52 -8.74
CA ALA A 385 -13.33 -19.90 -8.36
C ALA A 385 -13.80 -20.93 -9.41
N GLY A 386 -14.89 -20.65 -10.14
CA GLY A 386 -15.32 -21.48 -11.27
C GLY A 386 -14.35 -21.41 -12.44
N LEU A 387 -13.91 -20.20 -12.80
CA LEU A 387 -12.93 -19.97 -13.87
C LEU A 387 -11.58 -20.63 -13.56
N ILE A 388 -11.15 -20.59 -12.29
CA ILE A 388 -9.93 -21.27 -11.82
C ILE A 388 -9.96 -22.76 -12.16
N VAL A 389 -11.04 -23.47 -11.83
CA VAL A 389 -11.14 -24.91 -12.12
C VAL A 389 -11.19 -25.17 -13.62
N LEU A 390 -11.87 -24.33 -14.40
CA LEU A 390 -11.93 -24.46 -15.86
C LEU A 390 -10.55 -24.32 -16.50
N GLU A 391 -9.72 -23.38 -16.06
CA GLU A 391 -8.33 -23.27 -16.53
C GLU A 391 -7.49 -24.47 -16.06
N GLY A 392 -7.69 -24.94 -14.82
CA GLY A 392 -7.02 -26.13 -14.30
C GLY A 392 -7.30 -27.40 -15.10
N LEU A 393 -8.53 -27.58 -15.59
CA LEU A 393 -8.88 -28.70 -16.46
C LEU A 393 -8.12 -28.66 -17.80
N LYS A 394 -7.92 -27.48 -18.38
CA LYS A 394 -7.11 -27.33 -19.62
C LYS A 394 -5.66 -27.71 -19.37
N ILE A 395 -5.09 -27.29 -18.24
CA ILE A 395 -3.73 -27.65 -17.85
C ILE A 395 -3.59 -29.17 -17.71
N LEU A 396 -4.52 -29.83 -17.02
CA LEU A 396 -4.50 -31.28 -16.84
C LEU A 396 -4.72 -32.05 -18.16
N ALA A 397 -5.44 -31.46 -19.12
CA ALA A 397 -5.58 -32.00 -20.47
C ALA A 397 -4.33 -31.80 -21.34
N GLY A 398 -3.29 -31.10 -20.86
CA GLY A 398 -2.10 -30.76 -21.64
C GLY A 398 -2.32 -29.61 -22.63
N GLU A 399 -3.42 -28.87 -22.49
CA GLU A 399 -3.85 -27.81 -23.42
C GLU A 399 -3.50 -26.40 -22.90
N VAL A 400 -2.31 -26.24 -22.30
CA VAL A 400 -1.87 -24.97 -21.66
C VAL A 400 -1.91 -23.79 -22.64
N GLU A 401 -1.68 -24.00 -23.93
CA GLU A 401 -1.75 -22.95 -24.95
C GLU A 401 -3.17 -22.39 -25.19
N THR A 402 -4.20 -23.12 -24.76
CA THR A 402 -5.60 -22.69 -24.80
C THR A 402 -6.01 -21.90 -23.56
N CYS A 403 -5.15 -21.85 -22.54
CA CYS A 403 -5.38 -21.06 -21.34
C CYS A 403 -5.37 -19.55 -21.64
N ARG A 404 -6.07 -18.78 -20.83
CA ARG A 404 -6.27 -17.34 -21.04
C ARG A 404 -6.20 -16.58 -19.72
N THR A 405 -5.79 -15.33 -19.78
CA THR A 405 -6.09 -14.39 -18.70
C THR A 405 -7.54 -13.94 -18.87
N ILE A 406 -8.41 -14.20 -17.90
CA ILE A 406 -9.83 -13.88 -17.98
C ILE A 406 -10.14 -12.77 -16.98
N PHE A 407 -10.62 -11.63 -17.46
CA PHE A 407 -11.10 -10.52 -16.63
C PHE A 407 -12.62 -10.55 -16.47
N LEU A 408 -13.09 -10.39 -15.25
CA LEU A 408 -14.49 -10.14 -14.90
C LEU A 408 -14.70 -8.63 -14.72
N ASN A 409 -15.52 -8.05 -15.58
CA ASN A 409 -15.90 -6.64 -15.50
C ASN A 409 -17.22 -6.45 -14.76
N LYS A 410 -17.44 -5.25 -14.21
CA LYS A 410 -18.73 -4.85 -13.61
C LYS A 410 -19.83 -4.70 -14.66
N CYS A 411 -19.48 -4.14 -15.83
CA CYS A 411 -20.37 -3.95 -16.97
C CYS A 411 -19.74 -4.56 -18.23
N PRO A 412 -20.55 -4.96 -19.22
CA PRO A 412 -20.02 -5.41 -20.50
C PRO A 412 -19.16 -4.31 -21.16
N ASN A 413 -18.03 -4.68 -21.76
CA ASN A 413 -17.24 -3.75 -22.56
C ASN A 413 -17.95 -3.38 -23.88
N LEU A 414 -17.34 -2.52 -24.69
CA LEU A 414 -17.87 -2.10 -26.01
C LEU A 414 -18.17 -3.28 -26.95
N ARG A 415 -17.51 -4.43 -26.75
CA ARG A 415 -17.73 -5.68 -27.50
C ARG A 415 -18.76 -6.60 -26.83
N LYS A 416 -19.55 -6.09 -25.88
CA LYS A 416 -20.59 -6.79 -25.11
C LYS A 416 -20.07 -7.99 -24.29
N LYS A 417 -18.78 -7.99 -23.93
CA LYS A 417 -18.17 -9.03 -23.10
C LYS A 417 -18.10 -8.60 -21.65
N LEU A 418 -18.73 -9.39 -20.76
CA LEU A 418 -18.60 -9.24 -19.31
C LEU A 418 -17.37 -9.99 -18.78
N LEU A 419 -17.18 -11.22 -19.26
CA LEU A 419 -15.94 -11.99 -19.12
C LEU A 419 -15.08 -11.76 -20.37
N VAL A 420 -13.88 -11.21 -20.17
CA VAL A 420 -12.96 -10.82 -21.24
C VAL A 420 -11.73 -11.73 -21.20
N PRO A 421 -11.68 -12.77 -22.05
CA PRO A 421 -10.48 -13.59 -22.19
C PRO A 421 -9.44 -12.86 -23.05
N CYS A 422 -8.21 -12.84 -22.57
CA CYS A 422 -7.01 -12.32 -23.20
C CYS A 422 -5.99 -13.45 -23.37
N VAL A 423 -5.16 -13.36 -24.41
CA VAL A 423 -4.05 -14.30 -24.61
C VAL A 423 -3.06 -14.13 -23.47
N LEU A 424 -2.41 -15.23 -23.06
CA LEU A 424 -1.35 -15.18 -22.04
C LEU A 424 -0.12 -14.49 -22.63
N ASP A 425 0.43 -13.52 -21.93
CA ASP A 425 1.63 -12.82 -22.36
C ASP A 425 2.88 -13.71 -22.14
N PRO A 426 3.90 -13.61 -23.00
CA PRO A 426 5.14 -14.37 -22.86
C PRO A 426 6.02 -13.82 -21.72
N PRO A 427 7.03 -14.59 -21.26
CA PRO A 427 7.98 -14.10 -20.26
C PRO A 427 8.67 -12.80 -20.67
N SER A 428 8.72 -11.82 -19.77
CA SER A 428 9.47 -10.59 -19.98
C SER A 428 10.98 -10.85 -19.89
N ALA A 429 11.74 -10.41 -20.90
CA ALA A 429 13.20 -10.50 -20.90
C ALA A 429 13.86 -9.66 -19.79
N ASN A 430 13.16 -8.64 -19.30
CA ASN A 430 13.64 -7.73 -18.26
C ASN A 430 13.10 -8.09 -16.86
N CYS A 431 12.40 -9.22 -16.71
CA CYS A 431 11.89 -9.62 -15.41
C CYS A 431 13.05 -9.99 -14.49
N TYR A 432 13.11 -9.37 -13.31
CA TYR A 432 14.13 -9.67 -12.30
C TYR A 432 13.90 -11.00 -11.58
N VAL A 433 12.93 -11.82 -11.99
CA VAL A 433 12.63 -13.12 -11.35
C VAL A 433 12.76 -14.27 -12.34
N CYS A 434 11.95 -14.29 -13.41
CA CYS A 434 11.89 -15.45 -14.31
C CYS A 434 12.80 -15.36 -15.54
N ALA A 435 13.58 -14.29 -15.69
CA ALA A 435 14.60 -14.22 -16.73
C ALA A 435 15.71 -15.24 -16.47
N SER A 436 16.47 -15.61 -17.50
CA SER A 436 17.55 -16.59 -17.37
C SER A 436 18.73 -16.11 -16.52
N LYS A 437 18.94 -14.79 -16.45
CA LYS A 437 19.93 -14.11 -15.61
C LYS A 437 19.29 -12.83 -15.06
N PRO A 438 18.49 -12.93 -13.99
CA PRO A 438 17.84 -11.76 -13.44
C PRO A 438 18.88 -10.81 -12.84
N GLU A 439 18.79 -9.54 -13.23
CA GLU A 439 19.71 -8.49 -12.81
C GLU A 439 18.91 -7.21 -12.55
N VAL A 440 19.22 -6.53 -11.45
CA VAL A 440 18.62 -5.25 -11.07
C VAL A 440 19.71 -4.23 -10.76
N THR A 441 19.34 -2.95 -10.82
CA THR A 441 20.21 -1.87 -10.34
C THR A 441 19.48 -1.15 -9.22
N VAL A 442 20.13 -1.03 -8.07
CA VAL A 442 19.57 -0.34 -6.90
C VAL A 442 20.44 0.84 -6.56
N LYS A 443 19.81 1.99 -6.43
CA LYS A 443 20.43 3.28 -6.14
C LYS A 443 20.28 3.59 -4.65
N PHE A 444 21.39 3.73 -3.93
CA PHE A 444 21.38 4.08 -2.49
C PHE A 444 22.71 4.71 -2.03
N ASN A 445 22.73 5.25 -0.80
CA ASN A 445 23.95 5.81 -0.21
C ASN A 445 24.73 4.74 0.57
N VAL A 446 25.82 4.21 -0.02
CA VAL A 446 26.66 3.16 0.58
C VAL A 446 27.29 3.54 1.93
N HIS A 447 27.36 4.84 2.25
CA HIS A 447 27.91 5.35 3.52
C HIS A 447 26.85 5.50 4.62
N LYS A 448 25.56 5.39 4.27
CA LYS A 448 24.44 5.49 5.22
C LYS A 448 23.69 4.16 5.37
N THR A 449 23.59 3.39 4.28
CA THR A 449 22.93 2.09 4.29
C THR A 449 23.78 1.07 5.04
N THR A 450 23.17 0.42 6.02
CA THR A 450 23.78 -0.67 6.80
C THR A 450 23.53 -2.03 6.15
N VAL A 451 24.26 -3.05 6.60
CA VAL A 451 24.01 -4.45 6.17
C VAL A 451 22.60 -4.90 6.55
N LEU A 452 22.11 -4.52 7.73
CA LEU A 452 20.75 -4.85 8.16
C LEU A 452 19.69 -4.20 7.27
N ALA A 453 19.86 -2.93 6.90
CA ALA A 453 18.94 -2.25 6.00
C ALA A 453 18.92 -2.90 4.60
N LEU A 454 20.08 -3.34 4.10
CA LEU A 454 20.16 -4.13 2.87
C LEU A 454 19.38 -5.45 3.01
N GLN A 455 19.59 -6.20 4.10
CA GLN A 455 18.92 -7.48 4.33
C GLN A 455 17.40 -7.34 4.43
N ASP A 456 16.92 -6.50 5.35
CA ASP A 456 15.51 -6.49 5.72
C ASP A 456 14.68 -5.60 4.79
N ARG A 457 15.13 -4.38 4.48
CA ARG A 457 14.34 -3.41 3.69
C ARG A 457 14.47 -3.64 2.19
N ILE A 458 15.69 -3.94 1.70
CA ILE A 458 15.93 -4.10 0.26
C ILE A 458 15.64 -5.55 -0.17
N LEU A 459 16.28 -6.54 0.45
CA LEU A 459 16.20 -7.92 -0.05
C LEU A 459 14.92 -8.65 0.38
N LYS A 460 14.59 -8.61 1.68
CA LYS A 460 13.37 -9.27 2.18
C LYS A 460 12.11 -8.49 1.84
N GLU A 461 12.02 -7.21 2.22
CA GLU A 461 10.80 -6.43 2.02
C GLU A 461 10.55 -6.07 0.54
N ARG A 462 11.52 -5.43 -0.13
CA ARG A 462 11.34 -5.02 -1.54
C ARG A 462 11.44 -6.20 -2.52
N PHE A 463 12.48 -7.02 -2.43
CA PHE A 463 12.66 -8.15 -3.32
C PHE A 463 12.01 -9.45 -2.84
N GLY A 464 11.29 -9.49 -1.72
CA GLY A 464 10.48 -10.64 -1.32
C GLY A 464 11.25 -11.93 -1.05
N MET A 465 12.56 -11.83 -0.75
CA MET A 465 13.37 -12.97 -0.33
C MET A 465 13.00 -13.40 1.08
N VAL A 466 13.08 -14.69 1.37
CA VAL A 466 12.81 -15.27 2.70
C VAL A 466 14.11 -15.37 3.49
N ALA A 467 15.13 -16.01 2.93
CA ALA A 467 16.41 -16.25 3.57
C ALA A 467 17.57 -15.91 2.62
N PRO A 468 17.91 -14.61 2.47
CA PRO A 468 18.94 -14.20 1.52
C PRO A 468 20.36 -14.43 2.04
N ASP A 469 21.20 -15.04 1.21
CA ASP A 469 22.65 -15.10 1.31
C ASP A 469 23.27 -14.11 0.33
N VAL A 470 24.17 -13.24 0.80
CA VAL A 470 24.75 -12.16 -0.02
C VAL A 470 26.26 -12.26 -0.07
N GLN A 471 26.79 -12.33 -1.29
CA GLN A 471 28.22 -12.30 -1.56
C GLN A 471 28.59 -11.17 -2.53
N ILE A 472 29.77 -10.58 -2.34
CA ILE A 472 30.30 -9.55 -3.24
C ILE A 472 31.01 -10.24 -4.42
N GLU A 473 30.70 -9.83 -5.66
CA GLU A 473 31.42 -10.29 -6.87
C GLU A 473 32.79 -9.59 -6.99
N ASP A 474 33.70 -9.87 -6.05
CA ASP A 474 35.07 -9.34 -6.02
C ASP A 474 36.14 -10.38 -6.42
N GLY A 475 35.71 -11.59 -6.78
CA GLY A 475 36.55 -12.75 -7.07
C GLY A 475 37.08 -13.48 -5.83
N LYS A 476 36.81 -12.97 -4.62
CA LYS A 476 37.09 -13.64 -3.34
C LYS A 476 35.85 -14.29 -2.73
N GLY A 477 34.66 -13.82 -3.10
CA GLY A 477 33.40 -14.32 -2.55
C GLY A 477 33.20 -13.84 -1.11
N THR A 478 33.45 -12.55 -0.85
CA THR A 478 33.28 -11.98 0.48
C THR A 478 31.80 -12.05 0.89
N ILE A 479 31.50 -12.84 1.93
CA ILE A 479 30.14 -13.02 2.47
C ILE A 479 29.76 -11.78 3.30
N LEU A 480 28.61 -11.19 2.98
CA LEU A 480 28.06 -10.03 3.66
C LEU A 480 26.93 -10.42 4.61
N ILE A 481 26.00 -11.24 4.13
CA ILE A 481 24.82 -11.75 4.84
C ILE A 481 24.78 -13.27 4.62
N SER A 482 24.51 -14.01 5.69
CA SER A 482 24.26 -15.45 5.68
C SER A 482 22.85 -15.73 6.19
N SER A 483 22.19 -16.72 5.60
CA SER A 483 20.90 -17.24 6.07
C SER A 483 21.03 -18.09 7.33
N GLU A 484 22.22 -18.58 7.68
CA GLU A 484 22.47 -19.33 8.91
C GLU A 484 22.63 -18.41 10.13
N GLU A 485 21.81 -18.65 11.16
CA GLU A 485 21.88 -17.90 12.42
C GLU A 485 23.25 -18.07 13.10
N GLY A 486 23.87 -16.96 13.46
CA GLY A 486 25.14 -16.87 14.21
C GLY A 486 26.38 -16.57 13.36
N GLU A 487 26.27 -16.47 12.04
CA GLU A 487 27.42 -16.26 11.16
C GLU A 487 27.73 -14.78 10.88
N THR A 488 26.72 -13.95 10.62
CA THR A 488 26.91 -12.59 10.04
C THR A 488 26.30 -11.45 10.85
N GLU A 489 25.74 -11.71 12.03
CA GLU A 489 25.08 -10.70 12.88
C GLU A 489 26.03 -9.58 13.32
N ALA A 490 27.34 -9.88 13.41
CA ALA A 490 28.38 -8.89 13.69
C ALA A 490 28.52 -7.82 12.58
N ASN A 491 27.94 -8.06 11.40
CA ASN A 491 27.95 -7.13 10.27
C ASN A 491 26.75 -6.20 10.24
N ASN A 492 25.65 -6.51 10.94
CA ASN A 492 24.35 -5.84 10.81
C ASN A 492 24.43 -4.31 10.95
N HIS A 493 25.24 -3.81 11.88
CA HIS A 493 25.40 -2.39 12.19
C HIS A 493 26.46 -1.66 11.35
N LYS A 494 27.25 -2.39 10.55
CA LYS A 494 28.31 -1.81 9.71
C LYS A 494 27.73 -1.24 8.42
N PHE A 495 28.40 -0.23 7.87
CA PHE A 495 27.99 0.37 6.60
C PHE A 495 28.48 -0.47 5.42
N LEU A 496 27.75 -0.44 4.31
CA LEU A 496 28.14 -1.18 3.10
C LEU A 496 29.52 -0.75 2.59
N SER A 497 29.88 0.53 2.75
CA SER A 497 31.21 1.03 2.40
C SER A 497 32.35 0.39 3.18
N ASP A 498 32.11 -0.13 4.38
CA ASP A 498 33.13 -0.78 5.20
C ASP A 498 33.63 -2.10 4.58
N PHE A 499 32.82 -2.70 3.71
CA PHE A 499 33.14 -3.91 2.95
C PHE A 499 33.70 -3.61 1.56
N GLY A 500 33.99 -2.34 1.26
CA GLY A 500 34.52 -1.90 -0.04
C GLY A 500 33.46 -1.82 -1.14
N ILE A 501 32.18 -1.87 -0.79
CA ILE A 501 31.06 -1.66 -1.72
C ILE A 501 31.03 -0.18 -2.12
N ARG A 502 30.94 0.06 -3.43
CA ARG A 502 30.97 1.40 -4.05
C ARG A 502 30.11 1.43 -5.29
N ASN A 503 30.05 2.58 -5.96
CA ASN A 503 29.38 2.68 -7.26
C ASN A 503 29.90 1.63 -8.25
N GLY A 504 29.00 0.88 -8.87
CA GLY A 504 29.32 -0.19 -9.81
C GLY A 504 29.72 -1.52 -9.17
N SER A 505 29.72 -1.63 -7.84
CA SER A 505 29.85 -2.93 -7.17
C SER A 505 28.68 -3.84 -7.54
N ARG A 506 28.95 -5.15 -7.61
CA ARG A 506 27.96 -6.18 -7.90
C ARG A 506 27.84 -7.11 -6.70
N LEU A 507 26.61 -7.36 -6.29
CA LEU A 507 26.25 -8.29 -5.22
C LEU A 507 25.50 -9.45 -5.85
N GLN A 508 25.97 -10.67 -5.62
CA GLN A 508 25.20 -11.86 -5.92
C GLN A 508 24.41 -12.21 -4.67
N VAL A 509 23.10 -12.28 -4.83
CA VAL A 509 22.15 -12.58 -3.76
C VAL A 509 21.46 -13.89 -4.09
N ASP A 510 21.61 -14.88 -3.23
CA ASP A 510 21.03 -16.20 -3.39
C ASP A 510 19.98 -16.42 -2.29
N ASP A 511 18.78 -16.88 -2.67
CA ASP A 511 17.78 -17.39 -1.74
C ASP A 511 17.54 -18.87 -2.10
N PHE A 512 18.22 -19.74 -1.35
CA PHE A 512 18.16 -21.19 -1.60
C PHE A 512 16.78 -21.78 -1.30
N LEU A 513 15.99 -21.15 -0.42
CA LEU A 513 14.60 -21.52 -0.17
C LEU A 513 13.66 -21.11 -1.30
N GLN A 514 14.11 -20.31 -2.27
CA GLN A 514 13.32 -19.93 -3.42
C GLN A 514 13.91 -20.44 -4.74
N ASP A 515 15.05 -21.14 -4.70
CA ASP A 515 15.90 -21.48 -5.85
C ASP A 515 16.10 -20.26 -6.77
N TYR A 516 16.42 -19.13 -6.14
CA TYR A 516 16.43 -17.82 -6.78
C TYR A 516 17.74 -17.09 -6.54
N THR A 517 18.46 -16.82 -7.62
CA THR A 517 19.67 -15.97 -7.61
C THR A 517 19.34 -14.65 -8.28
N LEU A 518 19.70 -13.53 -7.66
CA LEU A 518 19.57 -12.17 -8.19
C LEU A 518 20.92 -11.46 -8.18
N LEU A 519 21.29 -10.86 -9.32
CA LEU A 519 22.44 -9.95 -9.39
C LEU A 519 21.99 -8.51 -9.13
N VAL A 520 22.54 -7.89 -8.09
CA VAL A 520 22.26 -6.51 -7.71
C VAL A 520 23.44 -5.63 -8.06
N ASN A 521 23.26 -4.71 -9.00
CA ASN A 521 24.22 -3.64 -9.28
C ASN A 521 23.98 -2.47 -8.33
N VAL A 522 25.05 -2.00 -7.70
CA VAL A 522 25.02 -0.87 -6.78
C VAL A 522 25.25 0.43 -7.54
N LEU A 523 24.29 1.34 -7.47
CA LEU A 523 24.45 2.72 -7.92
C LEU A 523 24.55 3.64 -6.71
N HIS A 524 25.72 4.21 -6.47
CA HIS A 524 25.91 5.09 -5.33
C HIS A 524 25.37 6.49 -5.62
N THR A 525 24.59 7.03 -4.70
CA THR A 525 24.20 8.45 -4.68
C THR A 525 24.29 9.02 -3.26
N GLU A 526 24.62 10.30 -3.14
CA GLU A 526 24.42 11.07 -1.91
C GLU A 526 23.10 11.86 -1.94
N GLU A 527 22.55 12.06 -3.14
CA GLU A 527 21.33 12.80 -3.42
C GLU A 527 20.17 11.79 -3.59
N LEU A 528 19.43 11.58 -2.51
CA LEU A 528 18.12 10.94 -2.49
C LEU A 528 17.11 11.95 -1.93
N GLU A 529 15.84 11.79 -2.29
CA GLU A 529 14.77 12.57 -1.65
C GLU A 529 14.74 12.29 -0.14
N HIS A 530 14.22 13.26 0.62
CA HIS A 530 14.11 13.11 2.08
C HIS A 530 13.21 11.92 2.42
N ASP A 531 13.61 11.09 3.38
CA ASP A 531 12.98 9.81 3.77
C ASP A 531 13.07 8.67 2.72
N VAL A 532 13.82 8.84 1.62
CA VAL A 532 14.08 7.76 0.65
C VAL A 532 15.46 7.16 0.88
N GLU A 533 15.50 5.87 1.23
CA GLU A 533 16.76 5.16 1.48
C GLU A 533 17.36 4.52 0.22
N PHE A 534 16.51 4.08 -0.71
CA PHE A 534 16.93 3.46 -1.95
C PHE A 534 15.87 3.59 -3.06
N GLU A 535 16.30 3.44 -4.32
CA GLU A 535 15.44 3.42 -5.50
C GLU A 535 15.85 2.24 -6.41
N VAL A 536 14.88 1.52 -7.00
CA VAL A 536 15.17 0.50 -8.02
C VAL A 536 15.13 1.15 -9.40
N VAL A 537 16.24 1.10 -10.13
CA VAL A 537 16.35 1.73 -11.45
C VAL A 537 15.60 0.90 -12.49
N GLY A 538 14.74 1.55 -13.29
CA GLY A 538 13.95 0.91 -14.33
C GLY A 538 12.50 0.62 -13.93
N GLU A 539 12.15 0.78 -12.65
CA GLU A 539 10.76 0.99 -12.25
C GLU A 539 10.38 2.44 -12.58
N ALA A 540 9.25 2.64 -13.25
CA ALA A 540 8.70 3.99 -13.38
C ALA A 540 8.52 4.54 -11.96
N PRO A 541 8.90 5.79 -11.66
CA PRO A 541 8.68 6.36 -10.34
C PRO A 541 7.19 6.23 -10.01
N ASP A 542 6.88 5.87 -8.76
CA ASP A 542 5.52 5.81 -8.18
C ASP A 542 4.87 7.21 -8.16
N LYS A 543 4.78 7.87 -9.31
CA LYS A 543 3.90 9.00 -9.51
C LYS A 543 2.51 8.42 -9.58
N ALA A 544 1.72 8.71 -8.54
CA ALA A 544 0.31 8.42 -8.50
C ALA A 544 -0.31 8.70 -9.88
N PRO A 545 -1.15 7.78 -10.43
CA PRO A 545 -2.05 8.21 -11.47
C PRO A 545 -2.86 9.37 -10.87
N THR A 546 -2.73 10.54 -11.49
CA THR A 546 -3.64 11.66 -11.23
C THR A 546 -5.04 11.07 -11.33
N PRO A 547 -5.90 11.19 -10.31
CA PRO A 547 -7.25 10.70 -10.44
C PRO A 547 -7.85 11.40 -11.68
N PRO A 548 -8.59 10.70 -12.57
CA PRO A 548 -9.46 11.41 -13.47
C PRO A 548 -10.32 12.31 -12.58
N SER A 549 -10.33 13.59 -12.89
CA SER A 549 -11.20 14.55 -12.25
C SER A 549 -12.64 14.11 -12.49
N ASN A 550 -13.19 13.31 -11.59
CA ASN A 550 -14.63 13.14 -11.48
C ASN A 550 -15.18 14.49 -10.99
N GLN A 551 -15.42 15.39 -11.95
CA GLN A 551 -16.46 16.39 -11.79
C GLN A 551 -17.80 15.67 -11.97
N GLU A 552 -18.31 15.11 -10.87
CA GLU A 552 -19.76 15.04 -10.72
C GLU A 552 -20.18 16.20 -9.83
N GLU A 553 -21.01 17.06 -10.42
CA GLU A 553 -21.61 18.23 -9.82
C GLU A 553 -22.20 17.91 -8.44
N ALA A 554 -21.72 18.63 -7.43
CA ALA A 554 -22.43 18.76 -6.17
C ALA A 554 -23.70 19.59 -6.41
N ASN A 555 -24.83 18.92 -6.64
CA ASN A 555 -26.14 19.51 -6.41
C ASN A 555 -26.83 18.78 -5.25
N SER A 556 -27.00 19.53 -4.16
CA SER A 556 -27.77 19.19 -2.98
C SER A 556 -29.19 18.74 -3.34
N ILE A 557 -29.51 17.46 -3.10
CA ILE A 557 -30.90 16.97 -3.13
C ILE A 557 -31.40 16.93 -1.68
N THR A 558 -32.10 18.00 -1.29
CA THR A 558 -33.08 17.96 -0.20
C THR A 558 -34.27 17.11 -0.65
N ASN A 559 -34.66 16.15 0.19
CA ASN A 559 -35.91 15.38 0.06
C ASN A 559 -37.11 16.30 -0.17
N GLY A 560 -37.79 16.11 -1.30
CA GLY A 560 -39.00 16.87 -1.66
C GLY A 560 -39.84 16.10 -2.66
N ASN A 561 -40.85 15.42 -2.11
CA ASN A 561 -41.96 14.74 -2.78
C ASN A 561 -42.47 15.52 -4.02
N LYS A 562 -42.59 14.87 -5.19
CA LYS A 562 -43.33 15.42 -6.34
C LYS A 562 -44.44 14.47 -6.73
N ASP A 563 -45.66 14.93 -6.49
CA ASP A 563 -46.86 14.48 -7.19
C ASP A 563 -47.55 15.70 -7.81
N SER A 564 -48.17 15.46 -8.97
CA SER A 564 -49.11 16.29 -9.73
C SER A 564 -48.59 17.39 -10.69
N ALA A 565 -48.66 17.04 -11.99
CA ALA A 565 -49.52 17.62 -13.03
C ALA A 565 -49.35 19.10 -13.51
N GLN A 566 -48.94 19.19 -14.79
CA GLN A 566 -49.56 19.96 -15.89
C GLN A 566 -49.35 21.50 -16.02
N PRO A 567 -49.56 22.11 -17.22
CA PRO A 567 -48.51 22.80 -17.99
C PRO A 567 -48.86 24.26 -18.34
N SER A 568 -48.12 24.85 -19.32
CA SER A 568 -48.36 26.12 -20.07
C SER A 568 -47.47 27.28 -19.59
N THR A 569 -46.91 28.20 -20.39
CA THR A 569 -46.99 28.59 -21.83
C THR A 569 -45.96 29.71 -22.07
N SER A 570 -45.51 29.88 -23.34
CA SER A 570 -45.09 31.14 -24.01
C SER A 570 -43.89 31.95 -23.43
N SER A 571 -43.00 32.62 -24.18
CA SER A 571 -42.89 33.00 -25.60
C SER A 571 -41.52 33.67 -25.83
N LYS A 572 -41.09 33.66 -27.10
CA LYS A 572 -39.91 34.32 -27.71
C LYS A 572 -39.83 35.85 -27.57
N ALA A 573 -38.60 36.40 -27.57
CA ALA A 573 -38.04 37.44 -28.47
C ALA A 573 -36.56 37.68 -28.05
N GLU A 574 -35.51 37.60 -28.89
CA GLU A 574 -35.03 38.57 -29.92
C GLU A 574 -34.90 39.98 -29.34
N ASP A 575 -33.85 40.78 -29.50
CA ASP A 575 -32.50 40.78 -30.10
C ASP A 575 -31.98 42.18 -29.67
N ASP A 576 -30.69 42.37 -29.39
CA ASP A 576 -29.97 43.63 -29.74
C ASP A 576 -28.56 43.69 -29.15
N SER A 577 -27.68 44.05 -30.07
CA SER A 577 -26.31 44.52 -29.93
C SER A 577 -26.22 45.86 -29.20
N ASP A 578 -25.14 46.06 -28.43
CA ASP A 578 -24.46 47.35 -28.47
C ASP A 578 -22.97 47.21 -28.16
N ASP A 579 -22.20 47.91 -28.97
CA ASP A 579 -20.75 47.97 -29.12
C ASP A 579 -20.16 49.00 -28.11
N VAL A 580 -18.85 49.29 -28.21
CA VAL A 580 -18.21 50.59 -27.84
C VAL A 580 -17.30 50.65 -26.58
N MET A 581 -15.99 50.72 -26.91
CA MET A 581 -14.90 51.62 -26.41
C MET A 581 -13.86 51.15 -25.38
N ILE A 582 -12.72 50.82 -25.99
CA ILE A 582 -11.32 51.08 -25.62
C ILE A 582 -11.12 52.47 -24.99
N VAL A 583 -10.31 52.53 -23.93
CA VAL A 583 -9.54 53.73 -23.54
C VAL A 583 -8.13 53.28 -23.18
N ASP A 584 -7.20 53.55 -24.09
CA ASP A 584 -5.75 53.59 -23.82
C ASP A 584 -5.41 54.86 -23.03
N SER A 585 -4.48 54.75 -22.10
CA SER A 585 -3.69 55.90 -21.64
C SER A 585 -2.28 55.44 -21.27
N ASP A 586 -1.36 55.72 -22.19
CA ASP A 586 0.08 55.75 -21.98
C ASP A 586 0.45 57.00 -21.17
N GLU A 587 1.29 56.85 -20.14
CA GLU A 587 2.24 57.88 -19.73
C GLU A 587 3.57 57.23 -19.33
N GLU A 588 4.61 57.52 -20.12
CA GLU A 588 6.02 57.30 -19.78
C GLU A 588 6.51 58.41 -18.84
N GLU A 589 7.16 58.04 -17.73
CA GLU A 589 8.25 58.85 -17.16
C GLU A 589 9.43 57.96 -16.77
N ALA A 590 10.59 58.30 -17.35
CA ALA A 590 11.88 57.71 -17.04
C ALA A 590 12.56 58.47 -15.90
N ALA A 591 13.01 57.76 -14.86
CA ALA A 591 14.03 58.24 -13.94
C ALA A 591 14.93 57.10 -13.46
N SER A 592 16.21 57.24 -13.79
CA SER A 592 17.32 56.35 -13.43
C SER A 592 17.70 56.47 -11.95
N SER A 593 17.88 55.34 -11.26
CA SER A 593 18.90 55.23 -10.21
C SER A 593 19.34 53.77 -10.04
N ALA A 594 20.61 53.52 -10.35
CA ALA A 594 21.26 52.25 -10.14
C ALA A 594 21.49 52.01 -8.64
N THR A 595 20.91 50.93 -8.11
CA THR A 595 21.37 50.29 -6.87
C THR A 595 21.56 48.79 -7.15
N ALA A 596 22.78 48.33 -6.93
CA ALA A 596 23.19 46.94 -7.12
C ALA A 596 22.40 46.03 -6.17
N LYS A 597 21.55 45.15 -6.74
CA LYS A 597 20.91 44.05 -6.01
C LYS A 597 21.91 42.89 -5.85
N PRO A 598 21.89 42.16 -4.71
CA PRO A 598 22.69 40.96 -4.57
C PRO A 598 22.18 39.87 -5.53
N ALA A 599 23.08 39.04 -6.03
CA ALA A 599 22.75 37.95 -6.96
C ALA A 599 21.65 37.04 -6.34
N PRO A 600 20.59 36.69 -7.10
CA PRO A 600 19.57 35.79 -6.59
C PRO A 600 20.13 34.36 -6.48
N SER A 601 19.66 33.64 -5.45
CA SER A 601 19.98 32.23 -5.24
C SER A 601 19.50 31.37 -6.42
N SER A 602 20.19 30.26 -6.66
CA SER A 602 19.94 29.33 -7.78
C SER A 602 18.49 28.83 -7.88
N GLY A 603 17.76 28.80 -6.77
CA GLY A 603 16.35 28.41 -6.71
C GLY A 603 15.39 29.40 -7.40
N THR A 604 15.72 30.70 -7.45
CA THR A 604 14.92 31.70 -8.16
C THR A 604 15.15 31.63 -9.67
N LYS A 605 16.38 31.30 -10.10
CA LYS A 605 16.73 31.14 -11.51
C LYS A 605 16.13 29.89 -12.16
N ARG A 606 16.07 28.74 -11.49
CA ARG A 606 15.43 27.52 -12.05
C ARG A 606 13.92 27.68 -12.26
N LYS A 607 13.21 28.29 -11.30
CA LYS A 607 11.76 28.55 -11.45
C LYS A 607 11.45 29.62 -12.50
N HIS A 608 12.28 30.66 -12.62
CA HIS A 608 12.13 31.62 -13.71
C HIS A 608 12.60 31.04 -15.05
N SER A 609 13.58 30.13 -15.12
CA SER A 609 13.98 29.50 -16.38
C SER A 609 12.88 28.61 -16.96
N ASP A 610 12.11 27.91 -16.12
CA ASP A 610 10.93 27.17 -16.60
C ASP A 610 9.88 28.08 -17.30
N ALA A 611 9.86 29.37 -16.96
CA ALA A 611 8.97 30.39 -17.52
C ALA A 611 9.63 31.34 -18.56
N GLU A 612 10.94 31.58 -18.49
CA GLU A 612 11.69 32.56 -19.30
C GLU A 612 12.70 31.90 -20.26
N THR A 613 13.22 30.69 -19.98
CA THR A 613 14.05 29.92 -20.94
C THR A 613 13.24 28.96 -21.80
N GLY A 614 11.92 29.11 -21.80
CA GLY A 614 11.07 28.50 -22.80
C GLY A 614 11.00 26.98 -22.79
N GLU A 615 11.42 26.22 -21.79
CA GLU A 615 11.21 24.76 -21.86
C GLU A 615 9.72 24.37 -21.88
N THR A 616 8.85 25.13 -21.20
CA THR A 616 7.39 25.00 -21.32
C THR A 616 6.82 25.82 -22.49
N SER A 617 7.38 27.01 -22.73
CA SER A 617 6.94 27.92 -23.80
C SER A 617 7.49 27.58 -25.19
N THR A 618 8.38 26.59 -25.36
CA THR A 618 8.86 26.08 -26.67
C THR A 618 8.22 24.74 -27.05
N LYS A 619 7.76 23.95 -26.07
CA LYS A 619 6.95 22.75 -26.30
C LYS A 619 5.58 23.07 -26.93
N ARG A 620 4.85 24.07 -26.40
CA ARG A 620 3.54 24.50 -26.94
C ARG A 620 3.55 25.20 -28.32
N PRO A 621 4.52 26.08 -28.67
CA PRO A 621 4.56 26.67 -30.01
C PRO A 621 5.00 25.68 -31.08
N ARG A 622 5.71 24.59 -30.75
CA ARG A 622 6.01 23.50 -31.70
C ARG A 622 4.77 22.69 -32.05
N THR A 623 3.91 22.40 -31.08
CA THR A 623 2.63 21.68 -31.29
C THR A 623 1.61 22.47 -32.11
N THR A 624 1.72 23.81 -32.18
CA THR A 624 0.82 24.68 -32.95
C THR A 624 1.34 25.07 -34.34
N GLN A 625 2.59 24.72 -34.69
CA GLN A 625 3.17 24.95 -36.02
C GLN A 625 2.88 23.80 -36.99
N GLN A 626 1.64 23.67 -37.46
CA GLN A 626 1.40 23.01 -38.75
C GLN A 626 1.71 23.98 -39.90
N SER A 627 3.00 24.17 -40.23
CA SER A 627 3.38 24.81 -41.48
C SER A 627 4.56 24.09 -42.14
N SER A 628 4.24 23.45 -43.26
CA SER A 628 5.11 22.94 -44.33
C SER A 628 6.59 23.34 -44.27
N ALA A 629 7.44 22.50 -43.66
CA ALA A 629 8.79 22.15 -44.13
C ALA A 629 9.43 21.17 -43.14
N ALA A 630 10.06 20.14 -43.66
CA ALA A 630 10.71 19.06 -42.93
C ALA A 630 11.63 19.56 -41.79
N ALA A 631 11.36 19.10 -40.57
CA ALA A 631 12.31 19.03 -39.47
C ALA A 631 11.97 17.78 -38.64
N ASP A 632 12.79 16.74 -38.74
CA ASP A 632 12.68 15.44 -38.06
C ASP A 632 12.93 15.53 -36.53
N ASN A 633 12.24 16.41 -35.81
CA ASN A 633 12.21 16.45 -34.34
C ASN A 633 10.87 17.02 -33.88
N ASP A 634 9.77 16.42 -34.34
CA ASP A 634 8.46 16.62 -33.74
C ASP A 634 8.48 15.98 -32.33
N ASP A 635 7.90 16.67 -31.35
CA ASP A 635 7.74 16.12 -29.99
C ASP A 635 6.82 14.89 -30.07
N ASP A 636 7.38 13.69 -29.98
CA ASP A 636 6.68 12.40 -30.20
C ASP A 636 5.58 12.08 -29.17
N ASP A 637 5.54 12.77 -28.03
CA ASP A 637 4.57 12.56 -26.95
C ASP A 637 3.67 13.79 -26.70
N ASP A 638 2.58 13.91 -27.45
CA ASP A 638 1.50 14.88 -27.20
C ASP A 638 0.19 14.17 -26.81
N ILE A 639 -0.21 14.29 -25.55
CA ILE A 639 -1.45 13.73 -25.01
C ILE A 639 -2.28 14.87 -24.44
N ILE A 640 -3.41 15.15 -25.08
CA ILE A 640 -4.40 16.12 -24.62
C ILE A 640 -5.55 15.35 -23.96
N ALA A 641 -5.71 15.50 -22.65
CA ALA A 641 -6.91 15.06 -21.96
C ALA A 641 -8.07 15.99 -22.36
N LEU A 642 -9.09 15.44 -23.01
CA LEU A 642 -10.26 16.20 -23.48
C LEU A 642 -11.39 16.23 -22.46
N ASP A 643 -11.46 15.25 -21.57
CA ASP A 643 -12.44 15.12 -20.48
C ASP A 643 -11.80 14.46 -19.25
#